data_AF-A0AAX6MM89-F1
#
_entry.id   AF-A0AAX6MM89-F1
#
_cell.length_a   1.000
_cell.length_b   1.000
_cell.length_c   1.000
_cell.angle_alpha   90.00
_cell.angle_beta   90.00
_cell.angle_gamma   90.00
#
_symmetry.space_group_name_H-M   'P 1'
#
loop_
_entity.id
_entity.type
_entity.pdbx_description
1 polymer ?
#
loop_
_entity_poly.entity_id
_entity_poly.type
_entity_poly.pdbx_seq_one_letter_code
_entity_poly.pdbx_strand_id
1 'polypeptide(L)'
;MPVNATGGGSSTELDKIGIGNVREKGHLYAHAIIACVFFGFVMFTVARERLWLIGLRQAWTLSKPVANRLSSRTVLFLSAPRDALDEDNMQRYFGDDALRIWPATEVDALESLVSKRKSKIEKLEAAEMALIRKANREGRKLTKSRPQNEHLTYNDLQDSVKKSIRPRHKLDISPLNEKVDTIEWLREKIKEEEASIEAARNAYEIGDTHGAAAVFVEFRTCADAQRACQQVASSNVLALAPRFTGVSPQEVIWKNLAIPPARRISEEGTALTIVIALIIFWSIPSGIIGLISNIGYLANNVEWLSFLKDLPEPVIGLLSGLIPPLATSWLSKLVPSIFRYIFKSTGSPTNTAAELKAQKWYYIFQVTQVFLVTTVFSGAAPVAAQLMEKAKDPTSIPELLAKQLPKASNFYLTYFIIQGTTSAADNLLNYSDLLSYLLYDYFFDKTPRQKFNRYTSMKGIAWGKLFPKYLAPLEQFLPADLASLAERDDESAPLLASAEEGQAQSTSRIQQLAQQANVPKTIAQRIIDPIARFFEPQVFTSYQAMRSWLREGDLFNSEEDVPEYTEEQVEKAYLNPALTSPTPLIWIAKDPMGVSQNEITENEKCGLKTSDQGAWLDERGKLRWSVQEFEEVPIWKRSVIY
;
A
#
# COMPACT_ATOMS: atom_id res chain seq x y z
N MET A 1 12.48 -17.24 35.13
CA MET A 1 12.81 -18.67 35.00
C MET A 1 13.04 -19.35 36.34
N PRO A 2 14.03 -18.98 37.18
CA PRO A 2 14.27 -19.65 38.46
C PRO A 2 13.06 -19.58 39.41
N VAL A 3 12.40 -18.41 39.49
CA VAL A 3 11.15 -18.18 40.26
C VAL A 3 10.03 -19.15 39.88
N ASN A 4 9.96 -19.58 38.62
CA ASN A 4 8.88 -20.43 38.10
C ASN A 4 9.20 -21.91 38.32
N ALA A 5 10.48 -22.28 38.20
CA ALA A 5 10.96 -23.64 38.43
C ALA A 5 10.90 -24.05 39.91
N THR A 6 11.04 -23.09 40.84
CA THR A 6 10.94 -23.32 42.30
C THR A 6 9.53 -23.06 42.85
N GLY A 7 8.56 -22.71 42.01
CA GLY A 7 7.21 -22.29 42.43
C GLY A 7 6.28 -23.40 42.93
N GLY A 8 6.79 -24.63 43.16
CA GLY A 8 6.05 -25.73 43.79
C GLY A 8 5.03 -26.46 42.91
N GLY A 9 5.01 -26.21 41.59
CA GLY A 9 4.15 -26.93 40.65
C GLY A 9 4.76 -28.24 40.11
N SER A 10 3.91 -29.07 39.51
CA SER A 10 4.23 -30.41 39.02
C SER A 10 4.36 -30.50 37.49
N SER A 11 4.39 -29.36 36.78
CA SER A 11 4.51 -29.36 35.32
C SER A 11 5.91 -29.76 34.87
N THR A 12 6.01 -30.45 33.74
CA THR A 12 7.25 -30.92 33.12
C THR A 12 7.63 -30.08 31.90
N GLU A 13 8.88 -30.21 31.44
CA GLU A 13 9.37 -29.58 30.20
C GLU A 13 9.21 -28.04 30.17
N LEU A 14 8.74 -27.47 29.05
CA LEU A 14 8.55 -26.02 28.90
C LEU A 14 7.46 -25.47 29.84
N ASP A 15 6.51 -26.29 30.26
CA ASP A 15 5.43 -25.83 31.15
C ASP A 15 5.94 -25.58 32.57
N LYS A 16 7.09 -26.17 32.97
CA LYS A 16 7.74 -25.93 34.27
C LYS A 16 8.20 -24.48 34.44
N ILE A 17 8.56 -23.82 33.34
CA ILE A 17 9.03 -22.42 33.35
C ILE A 17 7.88 -21.42 33.14
N GLY A 18 6.63 -21.87 33.02
CA GLY A 18 5.46 -21.02 32.91
C GLY A 18 4.94 -20.51 34.27
N ILE A 19 4.25 -19.36 34.27
CA ILE A 19 3.58 -18.83 35.47
C ILE A 19 2.50 -19.80 36.00
N GLY A 20 1.93 -20.64 35.13
CA GLY A 20 0.96 -21.68 35.50
C GLY A 20 1.53 -22.77 36.42
N ASN A 21 2.86 -22.87 36.56
CA ASN A 21 3.54 -23.81 37.46
C ASN A 21 3.78 -23.23 38.87
N VAL A 22 3.40 -21.97 39.14
CA VAL A 22 3.60 -21.32 40.44
C VAL A 22 2.37 -21.53 41.32
N ARG A 23 2.48 -22.36 42.36
CA ARG A 23 1.45 -22.57 43.40
C ARG A 23 1.63 -21.66 44.60
N GLU A 24 2.87 -21.28 44.91
CA GLU A 24 3.19 -20.47 46.07
C GLU A 24 2.88 -18.98 45.84
N LYS A 25 1.99 -18.42 46.66
CA LYS A 25 1.57 -17.00 46.54
C LYS A 25 2.72 -16.01 46.69
N GLY A 26 3.75 -16.34 47.49
CA GLY A 26 4.92 -15.46 47.68
C GLY A 26 5.73 -15.23 46.40
N HIS A 27 5.83 -16.26 45.56
CA HIS A 27 6.56 -16.19 44.29
C HIS A 27 5.84 -15.31 43.24
N LEU A 28 4.53 -15.05 43.40
CA LEU A 28 3.78 -14.14 42.52
C LEU A 28 4.15 -12.66 42.70
N TYR A 29 4.65 -12.24 43.87
CA TYR A 29 5.13 -10.87 44.06
C TYR A 29 6.36 -10.56 43.21
N ALA A 30 7.25 -11.54 43.02
CA ALA A 30 8.38 -11.39 42.11
C ALA A 30 7.92 -11.14 40.67
N HIS A 31 6.85 -11.81 40.22
CA HIS A 31 6.23 -11.55 38.93
C HIS A 31 5.66 -10.15 38.82
N ALA A 32 4.95 -9.67 39.85
CA ALA A 32 4.40 -8.33 39.87
C ALA A 32 5.50 -7.25 39.78
N ILE A 33 6.59 -7.40 40.54
CA ILE A 33 7.72 -6.46 40.50
C ILE A 33 8.39 -6.47 39.13
N ILE A 34 8.69 -7.66 38.58
CA ILE A 34 9.30 -7.77 37.24
C ILE A 34 8.36 -7.19 36.17
N ALA A 35 7.06 -7.42 36.28
CA ALA A 35 6.07 -6.85 35.38
C ALA A 35 6.08 -5.31 35.47
N CYS A 36 6.07 -4.72 36.67
CA CYS A 36 6.16 -3.26 36.84
C CYS A 36 7.43 -2.68 36.21
N VAL A 37 8.59 -3.32 36.43
CA VAL A 37 9.86 -2.89 35.83
C VAL A 37 9.82 -3.02 34.30
N PHE A 38 9.31 -4.13 33.78
CA PHE A 38 9.20 -4.37 32.35
C PHE A 38 8.22 -3.39 31.68
N PHE A 39 7.02 -3.21 32.24
CA PHE A 39 6.04 -2.25 31.74
C PHE A 39 6.56 -0.81 31.81
N GLY A 40 7.21 -0.43 32.91
CA GLY A 40 7.87 0.87 33.03
C GLY A 40 8.93 1.08 31.95
N PHE A 41 9.78 0.09 31.71
CA PHE A 41 10.79 0.13 30.65
C PHE A 41 10.18 0.22 29.24
N VAL A 42 9.12 -0.56 28.96
CA VAL A 42 8.42 -0.51 27.67
C VAL A 42 7.76 0.85 27.47
N MET A 43 7.04 1.37 28.46
CA MET A 43 6.41 2.69 28.39
C MET A 43 7.44 3.81 28.20
N PHE A 44 8.56 3.75 28.92
CA PHE A 44 9.68 4.67 28.73
C PHE A 44 10.23 4.60 27.30
N THR A 45 10.49 3.40 26.79
CA THR A 45 11.03 3.19 25.44
C THR A 45 10.06 3.72 24.38
N VAL A 46 8.76 3.41 24.51
CA VAL A 46 7.72 3.92 23.62
C VAL A 46 7.64 5.45 23.66
N ALA A 47 7.67 6.06 24.85
CA ALA A 47 7.68 7.52 24.98
C ALA A 47 8.92 8.15 24.34
N ARG A 48 10.09 7.54 24.53
CA ARG A 48 11.35 7.98 23.94
C ARG A 48 11.31 7.95 22.41
N GLU A 49 10.99 6.79 21.84
CA GLU A 49 10.92 6.61 20.38
C GLU A 49 9.84 7.51 19.76
N ARG A 50 8.74 7.76 20.49
CA ARG A 50 7.71 8.70 20.07
C ARG A 50 8.24 10.13 19.97
N LEU A 51 8.97 10.62 20.98
CA LEU A 51 9.57 11.95 20.94
C LEU A 51 10.59 12.08 19.79
N TRP A 52 11.40 11.05 19.57
CA TRP A 52 12.33 11.00 18.44
C TRP A 52 11.59 11.06 17.08
N LEU A 53 10.53 10.27 16.91
CA LEU A 53 9.73 10.26 15.69
C LEU A 53 9.04 11.60 15.42
N ILE A 54 8.56 12.29 16.45
CA ILE A 54 7.95 13.63 16.33
C ILE A 54 9.00 14.63 15.83
N GLY A 55 10.17 14.70 16.47
CA GLY A 55 11.26 15.60 16.07
C GLY A 55 11.75 15.31 14.66
N LEU A 56 11.90 14.03 14.30
CA LEU A 56 12.28 13.62 12.94
C LEU A 56 11.22 14.02 11.91
N ARG A 57 9.93 13.79 12.19
CA ARG A 57 8.83 14.15 11.28
C ARG A 57 8.77 15.66 11.07
N GLN A 58 8.92 16.46 12.12
CA GLN A 58 8.95 17.92 12.03
C GLN A 58 10.15 18.40 11.21
N ALA A 59 11.35 17.85 11.49
CA ALA A 59 12.56 18.16 10.74
C ALA A 59 12.44 17.78 9.26
N TRP A 60 11.83 16.64 8.97
CA TRP A 60 11.57 16.14 7.63
C TRP A 60 10.58 17.01 6.84
N THR A 61 9.40 17.30 7.41
CA THR A 61 8.36 18.08 6.73
C THR A 61 8.80 19.53 6.48
N LEU A 62 9.60 20.10 7.37
CA LEU A 62 10.16 21.45 7.22
C LEU A 62 11.43 21.51 6.37
N SER A 63 11.95 20.37 5.91
CA SER A 63 13.10 20.35 4.99
C SER A 63 12.72 21.03 3.67
N LYS A 64 13.62 21.82 3.08
CA LYS A 64 13.38 22.53 1.81
C LYS A 64 12.79 21.64 0.70
N PRO A 65 13.35 20.45 0.38
CA PRO A 65 12.84 19.63 -0.71
C PRO A 65 11.47 18.99 -0.44
N VAL A 66 11.04 18.89 0.83
CA VAL A 66 9.71 18.39 1.18
C VAL A 66 8.70 19.53 1.30
N ALA A 67 9.07 20.62 1.97
CA ALA A 67 8.20 21.78 2.16
C ALA A 67 7.80 22.45 0.83
N ASN A 68 8.69 22.40 -0.18
CA ASN A 68 8.44 22.97 -1.51
C ASN A 68 7.71 22.02 -2.48
N ARG A 69 7.47 20.76 -2.09
CA ARG A 69 6.66 19.83 -2.89
C ARG A 69 5.26 20.35 -3.10
N LEU A 70 4.73 20.15 -4.30
CA LEU A 70 3.37 20.57 -4.64
C LEU A 70 2.35 19.88 -3.73
N SER A 71 2.56 18.59 -3.42
CA SER A 71 1.71 17.80 -2.52
C SER A 71 1.69 18.33 -1.09
N SER A 72 2.80 18.85 -0.59
CA SER A 72 2.92 19.38 0.77
C SER A 72 2.29 20.77 0.93
N ARG A 73 2.15 21.50 -0.19
CA ARG A 73 1.50 22.81 -0.28
C ARG A 73 0.04 22.73 -0.70
N THR A 74 -0.44 21.56 -1.12
CA THR A 74 -1.81 21.35 -1.58
C THR A 74 -2.68 20.67 -0.52
N VAL A 75 -3.91 21.18 -0.36
CA VAL A 75 -4.94 20.58 0.51
C VAL A 75 -6.11 20.12 -0.33
N LEU A 76 -6.56 18.90 -0.10
CA LEU A 76 -7.79 18.34 -0.66
C LEU A 76 -8.96 18.66 0.27
N PHE A 77 -9.94 19.40 -0.22
CA PHE A 77 -11.23 19.63 0.44
C PHE A 77 -12.32 18.82 -0.25
N LEU A 78 -13.07 18.02 0.51
CA LEU A 78 -14.22 17.27 -0.01
C LEU A 78 -15.52 18.03 0.22
N SER A 79 -16.55 17.68 -0.55
CA SER A 79 -17.89 18.28 -0.44
C SER A 79 -17.88 19.81 -0.56
N ALA A 80 -17.18 20.30 -1.59
CA ALA A 80 -17.09 21.71 -1.91
C ALA A 80 -18.41 22.21 -2.54
N PRO A 81 -18.97 23.34 -2.06
CA PRO A 81 -20.09 23.99 -2.73
C PRO A 81 -19.65 24.55 -4.09
N ARG A 82 -20.59 24.76 -5.01
CA ARG A 82 -20.29 25.26 -6.36
C ARG A 82 -19.49 26.56 -6.33
N ASP A 83 -19.90 27.51 -5.50
CA ASP A 83 -19.24 28.81 -5.38
C ASP A 83 -17.76 28.71 -4.96
N ALA A 84 -17.36 27.63 -4.28
CA ALA A 84 -15.97 27.40 -3.88
C ALA A 84 -15.11 26.72 -4.97
N LEU A 85 -15.73 26.31 -6.08
CA LEU A 85 -15.04 25.76 -7.25
C LEU A 85 -14.59 26.84 -8.24
N ASP A 86 -15.16 28.05 -8.13
CA ASP A 86 -14.83 29.17 -9.01
C ASP A 86 -13.56 29.88 -8.53
N GLU A 87 -12.65 30.18 -9.46
CA GLU A 87 -11.36 30.83 -9.17
C GLU A 87 -11.55 32.23 -8.55
N ASP A 88 -12.58 32.96 -8.98
CA ASP A 88 -12.91 34.30 -8.48
C ASP A 88 -13.25 34.32 -6.98
N ASN A 89 -13.78 33.22 -6.46
CA ASN A 89 -14.20 33.08 -5.06
C ASN A 89 -13.14 32.39 -4.19
N MET A 90 -12.01 31.97 -4.75
CA MET A 90 -10.98 31.19 -4.06
C MET A 90 -10.52 31.87 -2.76
N GLN A 91 -10.14 33.15 -2.83
CA GLN A 91 -9.63 33.90 -1.67
C GLN A 91 -10.67 34.05 -0.56
N ARG A 92 -11.95 34.12 -0.92
CA ARG A 92 -13.05 34.22 0.05
C ARG A 92 -13.21 32.95 0.88
N TYR A 93 -13.02 31.77 0.28
CA TYR A 93 -13.18 30.48 0.97
C TYR A 93 -11.89 29.97 1.61
N PHE A 94 -10.72 30.23 1.00
CA PHE A 94 -9.45 29.63 1.39
C PHE A 94 -8.42 30.63 1.92
N GLY A 95 -8.71 31.93 1.89
CA GLY A 95 -7.83 33.00 2.34
C GLY A 95 -6.86 33.51 1.27
N ASP A 96 -6.14 34.59 1.59
CA ASP A 96 -5.24 35.30 0.66
C ASP A 96 -4.00 34.49 0.24
N ASP A 97 -3.68 33.42 0.97
CA ASP A 97 -2.53 32.56 0.72
C ASP A 97 -2.80 31.48 -0.34
N ALA A 98 -4.06 31.33 -0.78
CA ALA A 98 -4.45 30.39 -1.84
C ALA A 98 -3.99 30.91 -3.21
N LEU A 99 -3.24 30.08 -3.94
CA LEU A 99 -2.65 30.45 -5.24
C LEU A 99 -3.42 29.87 -6.42
N ARG A 100 -3.89 28.62 -6.29
CA ARG A 100 -4.51 27.89 -7.39
C ARG A 100 -5.52 26.88 -6.85
N ILE A 101 -6.56 26.63 -7.63
CA ILE A 101 -7.53 25.56 -7.37
C ILE A 101 -7.59 24.56 -8.52
N TRP A 102 -7.89 23.30 -8.20
CA TRP A 102 -8.26 22.28 -9.15
C TRP A 102 -9.61 21.65 -8.74
N PRO A 103 -10.71 22.02 -9.40
CA PRO A 103 -12.00 21.42 -9.13
C PRO A 103 -12.04 19.98 -9.66
N ALA A 104 -12.50 19.05 -8.83
CA ALA A 104 -12.67 17.65 -9.14
C ALA A 104 -14.16 17.28 -9.06
N THR A 105 -14.78 17.13 -10.22
CA THR A 105 -16.19 16.72 -10.37
C THR A 105 -16.31 15.32 -10.94
N GLU A 106 -17.53 14.80 -10.97
CA GLU A 106 -17.85 13.52 -11.58
C GLU A 106 -17.65 13.58 -13.10
N VAL A 107 -16.87 12.64 -13.64
CA VAL A 107 -16.56 12.53 -15.08
C VAL A 107 -16.66 11.08 -15.56
N ASP A 108 -17.59 10.31 -15.01
CA ASP A 108 -17.75 8.87 -15.25
C ASP A 108 -17.94 8.52 -16.74
N ALA A 109 -18.71 9.33 -17.46
CA ALA A 109 -18.90 9.14 -18.90
C ALA A 109 -17.57 9.27 -19.65
N LEU A 110 -16.78 10.30 -19.36
CA LEU A 110 -15.49 10.55 -19.98
C LEU A 110 -14.46 9.49 -19.58
N GLU A 111 -14.42 9.09 -18.30
CA GLU A 111 -13.58 7.98 -17.82
C GLU A 111 -13.88 6.68 -18.58
N SER A 112 -15.16 6.39 -18.82
CA SER A 112 -15.58 5.20 -19.56
C SER A 112 -15.10 5.25 -21.02
N LEU A 113 -15.16 6.40 -21.69
CA LEU A 113 -14.67 6.61 -23.06
C LEU A 113 -13.15 6.46 -23.13
N VAL A 114 -12.42 7.10 -22.22
CA VAL A 114 -10.95 7.00 -22.14
C VAL A 114 -10.52 5.55 -21.87
N SER A 115 -11.23 4.82 -21.02
CA SER A 115 -11.00 3.39 -20.75
C SER A 115 -11.27 2.52 -21.99
N LYS A 116 -12.37 2.77 -22.72
CA LYS A 116 -12.68 2.10 -23.98
C LYS A 116 -11.61 2.33 -25.03
N ARG A 117 -11.16 3.58 -25.21
CA ARG A 117 -10.04 3.94 -26.10
C ARG A 117 -8.78 3.16 -25.73
N LYS A 118 -8.39 3.16 -24.45
CA LYS A 118 -7.21 2.43 -23.96
C LYS A 118 -7.31 0.92 -24.26
N SER A 119 -8.46 0.31 -24.00
CA SER A 119 -8.69 -1.12 -24.30
C SER A 119 -8.58 -1.42 -25.80
N LYS A 120 -9.09 -0.54 -26.66
CA LYS A 120 -8.95 -0.67 -28.13
C LYS A 120 -7.50 -0.55 -28.58
N ILE A 121 -6.71 0.37 -28.02
CA ILE A 121 -5.28 0.51 -28.31
C ILE A 121 -4.51 -0.75 -27.88
N GLU A 122 -4.76 -1.30 -26.70
CA GLU A 122 -4.13 -2.55 -26.26
C GLU A 122 -4.48 -3.73 -27.19
N LYS A 123 -5.72 -3.77 -27.71
CA LYS A 123 -6.13 -4.75 -28.73
C LYS A 123 -5.43 -4.51 -30.07
N LEU A 124 -5.21 -3.26 -30.47
CA LEU A 124 -4.52 -2.89 -31.71
C LEU A 124 -3.04 -3.31 -31.64
N GLU A 125 -2.33 -2.98 -30.55
CA GLU A 125 -0.95 -3.43 -30.32
C GLU A 125 -0.84 -4.96 -30.36
N ALA A 126 -1.81 -5.67 -29.78
CA ALA A 126 -1.84 -7.14 -29.81
C ALA A 126 -2.08 -7.69 -31.23
N ALA A 127 -2.94 -7.06 -32.02
CA ALA A 127 -3.23 -7.44 -33.39
C ALA A 127 -2.03 -7.18 -34.32
N GLU A 128 -1.39 -6.02 -34.21
CA GLU A 128 -0.18 -5.66 -34.96
C GLU A 128 0.99 -6.58 -34.59
N MET A 129 1.20 -6.86 -33.29
CA MET A 129 2.22 -7.83 -32.89
C MET A 129 1.93 -9.26 -33.39
N ALA A 130 0.65 -9.65 -33.51
CA ALA A 130 0.30 -10.93 -34.10
C ALA A 130 0.61 -10.97 -35.60
N LEU A 131 0.35 -9.86 -36.32
CA LEU A 131 0.73 -9.69 -37.73
C LEU A 131 2.25 -9.81 -37.90
N ILE A 132 3.02 -9.03 -37.14
CA ILE A 132 4.49 -9.02 -37.19
C ILE A 132 5.04 -10.43 -36.94
N ARG A 133 4.57 -11.14 -35.90
CA ARG A 133 5.04 -12.50 -35.60
C ARG A 133 4.73 -13.51 -36.70
N LYS A 134 3.54 -13.45 -37.29
CA LYS A 134 3.14 -14.35 -38.38
C LYS A 134 3.94 -14.05 -39.65
N ALA A 135 4.09 -12.77 -40.01
CA ALA A 135 4.88 -12.35 -41.16
C ALA A 135 6.35 -12.78 -41.03
N ASN A 136 6.97 -12.58 -39.87
CA ASN A 136 8.33 -13.06 -39.62
C ASN A 136 8.45 -14.59 -39.55
N ARG A 137 7.36 -15.31 -39.24
CA ARG A 137 7.35 -16.78 -39.33
C ARG A 137 7.32 -17.25 -40.78
N GLU A 138 6.51 -16.64 -41.63
CA GLU A 138 6.45 -16.96 -43.06
C GLU A 138 7.73 -16.53 -43.79
N GLY A 139 8.25 -15.35 -43.48
CA GLY A 139 9.55 -14.87 -43.96
C GLY A 139 10.66 -15.88 -43.66
N ARG A 140 10.78 -16.34 -42.41
CA ARG A 140 11.77 -17.37 -42.02
C ARG A 140 11.59 -18.69 -42.75
N LYS A 141 10.37 -19.10 -43.11
CA LYS A 141 10.15 -20.31 -43.92
C LYS A 141 10.67 -20.12 -45.35
N LEU A 142 10.41 -18.95 -45.94
CA LEU A 142 10.83 -18.61 -47.30
C LEU A 142 12.35 -18.42 -47.39
N THR A 143 12.97 -17.79 -46.40
CA THR A 143 14.43 -17.60 -46.33
C THR A 143 15.18 -18.93 -46.24
N LYS A 144 14.62 -19.96 -45.57
CA LYS A 144 15.24 -21.30 -45.54
C LYS A 144 15.32 -21.97 -46.92
N SER A 145 14.48 -21.55 -47.86
CA SER A 145 14.43 -22.10 -49.22
C SER A 145 15.18 -21.24 -50.26
N ARG A 146 15.71 -20.07 -49.88
CA ARG A 146 16.40 -19.13 -50.79
C ARG A 146 17.90 -18.96 -50.44
N PRO A 147 18.76 -18.55 -51.39
CA PRO A 147 20.17 -18.28 -51.13
C PRO A 147 20.38 -17.07 -50.19
N GLN A 148 21.49 -17.08 -49.42
CA GLN A 148 21.74 -16.23 -48.23
C GLN A 148 21.81 -14.71 -48.45
N ASN A 149 21.74 -14.19 -49.68
CA ASN A 149 22.04 -12.78 -49.99
C ASN A 149 20.82 -11.90 -50.30
N GLU A 150 19.59 -12.41 -50.17
CA GLU A 150 18.38 -11.64 -50.47
C GLU A 150 17.57 -11.34 -49.18
N HIS A 151 17.52 -10.07 -48.78
CA HIS A 151 16.75 -9.65 -47.61
C HIS A 151 15.26 -9.53 -47.98
N LEU A 152 14.47 -10.53 -47.61
CA LEU A 152 13.04 -10.58 -47.90
C LEU A 152 12.30 -9.51 -47.10
N THR A 153 11.53 -8.66 -47.78
CA THR A 153 10.72 -7.62 -47.15
C THR A 153 9.24 -7.99 -47.22
N TYR A 154 8.41 -7.49 -46.30
CA TYR A 154 6.97 -7.81 -46.27
C TYR A 154 6.26 -7.51 -47.60
N ASN A 155 6.72 -6.48 -48.32
CA ASN A 155 6.15 -6.07 -49.60
C ASN A 155 6.36 -7.13 -50.69
N ASP A 156 7.40 -7.97 -50.57
CA ASP A 156 7.73 -9.04 -51.52
C ASP A 156 6.85 -10.29 -51.36
N LEU A 157 6.05 -10.36 -50.29
CA LEU A 157 5.10 -11.45 -50.09
C LEU A 157 3.93 -11.36 -51.08
N GLN A 158 3.45 -12.52 -51.52
CA GLN A 158 2.26 -12.59 -52.37
C GLN A 158 1.03 -12.03 -51.64
N ASP A 159 0.16 -11.31 -52.35
CA ASP A 159 -1.00 -10.65 -51.73
C ASP A 159 -2.01 -11.60 -51.09
N SER A 160 -2.10 -12.84 -51.58
CA SER A 160 -2.86 -13.93 -50.96
C SER A 160 -2.34 -14.24 -49.55
N VAL A 161 -1.02 -14.28 -49.39
CA VAL A 161 -0.33 -14.52 -48.12
C VAL A 161 -0.50 -13.33 -47.19
N LYS A 162 -0.33 -12.09 -47.70
CA LYS A 162 -0.58 -10.87 -46.92
C LYS A 162 -1.99 -10.85 -46.32
N LYS A 163 -3.03 -11.14 -47.13
CA LYS A 163 -4.43 -11.22 -46.70
C LYS A 163 -4.70 -12.32 -45.67
N SER A 164 -3.97 -13.43 -45.74
CA SER A 164 -4.12 -14.58 -44.81
C SER A 164 -3.46 -14.33 -43.45
N ILE A 165 -2.32 -13.63 -43.43
CA ILE A 165 -1.57 -13.33 -42.20
C ILE A 165 -2.33 -12.29 -41.36
N ARG A 166 -3.00 -11.32 -42.01
CA ARG A 166 -3.76 -10.27 -41.33
C ARG A 166 -4.84 -10.85 -40.40
N PRO A 167 -4.91 -10.41 -39.13
CA PRO A 167 -5.90 -10.88 -38.18
C PRO A 167 -7.29 -10.40 -38.58
N ARG A 168 -8.26 -11.32 -38.61
CA ARG A 168 -9.67 -11.04 -38.88
C ARG A 168 -10.53 -11.55 -37.74
N HIS A 169 -11.57 -10.81 -37.41
CA HIS A 169 -12.59 -11.24 -36.44
C HIS A 169 -13.99 -11.08 -37.04
N LYS A 170 -14.97 -11.75 -36.43
CA LYS A 170 -16.38 -11.58 -36.78
C LYS A 170 -16.96 -10.46 -35.93
N LEU A 171 -17.77 -9.61 -36.53
CA LEU A 171 -18.52 -8.59 -35.79
C LEU A 171 -19.75 -9.22 -35.13
N ASP A 172 -19.86 -9.12 -33.81
CA ASP A 172 -21.01 -9.65 -33.05
C ASP A 172 -22.32 -8.86 -33.30
N ILE A 173 -22.24 -7.68 -33.93
CA ILE A 173 -23.32 -6.68 -33.96
C ILE A 173 -24.09 -6.68 -35.30
N SER A 174 -23.62 -7.42 -36.32
CA SER A 174 -24.24 -7.42 -37.65
C SER A 174 -24.98 -8.73 -37.95
N PRO A 175 -26.21 -8.71 -38.49
CA PRO A 175 -26.95 -9.92 -38.90
C PRO A 175 -26.23 -10.72 -40.00
N LEU A 176 -25.25 -10.12 -40.69
CA LEU A 176 -24.51 -10.73 -41.80
C LEU A 176 -23.21 -11.46 -41.42
N ASN A 177 -22.79 -11.49 -40.15
CA ASN A 177 -21.59 -12.22 -39.70
C ASN A 177 -20.33 -11.96 -40.55
N GLU A 178 -20.12 -10.71 -40.97
CA GLU A 178 -19.01 -10.34 -41.83
C GLU A 178 -17.66 -10.44 -41.10
N LYS A 179 -16.64 -10.96 -41.79
CA LYS A 179 -15.26 -11.02 -41.29
C LYS A 179 -14.52 -9.76 -41.72
N VAL A 180 -14.26 -8.87 -40.78
CA VAL A 180 -13.54 -7.61 -41.03
C VAL A 180 -12.08 -7.73 -40.58
N ASP A 181 -11.20 -6.96 -41.22
CA ASP A 181 -9.81 -6.80 -40.78
C ASP A 181 -9.81 -6.12 -39.40
N THR A 182 -9.23 -6.80 -38.41
CA THR A 182 -9.21 -6.31 -37.03
C THR A 182 -8.38 -5.02 -36.90
N ILE A 183 -7.31 -4.85 -37.68
CA ILE A 183 -6.40 -3.70 -37.56
C ILE A 183 -7.09 -2.44 -38.09
N GLU A 184 -7.62 -2.50 -39.31
CA GLU A 184 -8.32 -1.37 -39.94
C GLU A 184 -9.56 -0.96 -39.15
N TRP A 185 -10.36 -1.94 -38.71
CA TRP A 185 -11.51 -1.69 -37.85
C TRP A 185 -11.13 -1.01 -36.53
N LEU A 186 -10.05 -1.44 -35.88
CA LEU A 186 -9.59 -0.82 -34.64
C LEU A 186 -9.09 0.61 -34.86
N ARG A 187 -8.39 0.90 -35.97
CA ARG A 187 -7.93 2.26 -36.31
C ARG A 187 -9.11 3.22 -36.45
N GLU A 188 -10.12 2.83 -37.21
CA GLU A 188 -11.34 3.63 -37.38
C GLU A 188 -12.06 3.83 -36.04
N LYS A 189 -12.23 2.76 -35.25
CA LYS A 189 -12.88 2.82 -33.94
C LYS A 189 -12.11 3.56 -32.87
N ILE A 190 -10.79 3.72 -32.98
CA ILE A 190 -10.00 4.58 -32.09
C ILE A 190 -10.21 6.04 -32.49
N LYS A 191 -10.25 6.34 -33.80
CA LYS A 191 -10.50 7.70 -34.30
C LYS A 191 -11.89 8.22 -33.90
N GLU A 192 -12.92 7.38 -34.03
CA GLU A 192 -14.29 7.72 -33.56
C GLU A 192 -14.35 8.02 -32.06
N GLU A 193 -13.64 7.22 -31.24
CA GLU A 193 -13.61 7.42 -29.79
C GLU A 193 -12.81 8.66 -29.42
N GLU A 194 -11.71 8.96 -30.11
CA GLU A 194 -10.94 10.19 -29.86
C GLU A 194 -11.78 11.42 -30.17
N ALA A 195 -12.50 11.44 -31.30
CA ALA A 195 -13.42 12.53 -31.61
C ALA A 195 -14.54 12.67 -30.55
N SER A 196 -15.03 11.54 -30.03
CA SER A 196 -16.04 11.54 -28.96
C SER A 196 -15.47 12.05 -27.63
N ILE A 197 -14.22 11.72 -27.32
CA ILE A 197 -13.49 12.20 -26.13
C ILE A 197 -13.23 13.69 -26.24
N GLU A 198 -12.76 14.18 -27.39
CA GLU A 198 -12.54 15.61 -27.64
C GLU A 198 -13.85 16.40 -27.55
N ALA A 199 -14.93 15.90 -28.14
CA ALA A 199 -16.26 16.50 -28.00
C ALA A 199 -16.71 16.54 -26.54
N ALA A 200 -16.52 15.45 -25.78
CA ALA A 200 -16.86 15.39 -24.36
C ALA A 200 -15.98 16.30 -23.48
N ARG A 201 -14.71 16.51 -23.86
CA ARG A 201 -13.81 17.47 -23.20
C ARG A 201 -14.19 18.91 -23.48
N ASN A 202 -14.57 19.22 -24.72
CA ASN A 202 -14.98 20.58 -25.10
C ASN A 202 -16.35 20.94 -24.51
N ALA A 203 -17.23 19.96 -24.35
CA ALA A 203 -18.53 20.14 -23.68
C ALA A 203 -18.45 20.05 -22.15
N TYR A 204 -17.26 19.79 -21.59
CA TYR A 204 -17.10 19.67 -20.14
C TYR A 204 -17.16 21.06 -19.50
N GLU A 205 -18.23 21.29 -18.75
CA GLU A 205 -18.39 22.44 -17.88
C GLU A 205 -18.71 21.96 -16.46
N ILE A 206 -18.28 22.75 -15.47
CA ILE A 206 -18.58 22.49 -14.06
C ILE A 206 -20.06 22.80 -13.83
N GLY A 207 -20.89 21.75 -13.89
CA GLY A 207 -22.32 21.83 -13.58
C GLY A 207 -22.62 22.04 -12.09
N ASP A 208 -23.91 22.07 -11.73
CA ASP A 208 -24.29 22.03 -10.32
C ASP A 208 -24.00 20.64 -9.75
N THR A 209 -23.12 20.60 -8.75
CA THR A 209 -22.63 19.36 -8.13
C THR A 209 -23.36 19.05 -6.82
N HIS A 210 -24.32 19.89 -6.39
CA HIS A 210 -25.06 19.72 -5.13
C HIS A 210 -24.16 19.42 -3.92
N GLY A 211 -22.95 20.01 -3.89
CA GLY A 211 -21.97 19.81 -2.81
C GLY A 211 -21.27 18.44 -2.83
N ALA A 212 -21.30 17.71 -3.95
CA ALA A 212 -20.60 16.45 -4.13
C ALA A 212 -19.16 16.63 -4.62
N ALA A 213 -18.80 17.80 -5.18
CA ALA A 213 -17.48 18.07 -5.73
C ALA A 213 -16.37 18.03 -4.67
N ALA A 214 -15.14 17.78 -5.12
CA ALA A 214 -13.94 18.01 -4.34
C ALA A 214 -13.13 19.13 -4.99
N VAL A 215 -12.24 19.76 -4.21
CA VAL A 215 -11.33 20.78 -4.72
C VAL A 215 -9.96 20.60 -4.09
N PHE A 216 -8.93 20.65 -4.91
CA PHE A 216 -7.55 20.76 -4.45
C PHE A 216 -7.16 22.22 -4.47
N VAL A 217 -6.52 22.71 -3.41
CA VAL A 217 -6.10 24.11 -3.30
C VAL A 217 -4.61 24.16 -2.97
N GLU A 218 -3.83 24.85 -3.80
CA GLU A 218 -2.42 25.13 -3.55
C GLU A 218 -2.27 26.39 -2.70
N PHE A 219 -1.44 26.31 -1.67
CA PHE A 219 -1.08 27.45 -0.82
C PHE A 219 0.37 27.88 -1.05
N ARG A 220 0.68 29.13 -0.68
CA ARG A 220 2.04 29.69 -0.80
C ARG A 220 3.09 28.89 -0.04
N THR A 221 2.79 28.47 1.19
CA THR A 221 3.72 27.66 2.00
C THR A 221 3.05 26.42 2.58
N CYS A 222 3.85 25.41 2.94
CA CYS A 222 3.36 24.21 3.62
C CYS A 222 2.69 24.54 4.97
N ALA A 223 3.17 25.58 5.67
CA ALA A 223 2.57 26.05 6.92
C ALA A 223 1.16 26.61 6.69
N ASP A 224 0.94 27.35 5.61
CA ASP A 224 -0.38 27.90 5.26
C ASP A 224 -1.35 26.76 4.89
N ALA A 225 -0.89 25.76 4.14
CA ALA A 225 -1.68 24.56 3.83
C ALA A 225 -2.11 23.80 5.09
N GLN A 226 -1.20 23.65 6.06
CA GLN A 226 -1.54 23.01 7.34
C GLN A 226 -2.54 23.84 8.14
N ARG A 227 -2.38 25.17 8.20
CA ARG A 227 -3.35 26.06 8.85
C ARG A 227 -4.73 25.95 8.21
N ALA A 228 -4.81 25.98 6.88
CA ALA A 228 -6.08 25.84 6.16
C ALA A 228 -6.76 24.48 6.39
N CYS A 229 -5.99 23.41 6.54
CA CYS A 229 -6.54 22.09 6.87
C CYS A 229 -7.14 21.99 8.28
N GLN A 230 -6.61 22.78 9.23
CA GLN A 230 -7.04 22.77 10.63
C GLN A 230 -8.21 23.73 10.87
N GLN A 231 -8.25 24.87 10.19
CA GLN A 231 -9.31 25.88 10.33
C GLN A 231 -10.68 25.35 9.88
N VAL A 232 -11.77 25.82 10.49
CA VAL A 232 -13.14 25.53 10.01
C VAL A 232 -13.40 26.36 8.75
N ALA A 233 -13.55 25.71 7.61
CA ALA A 233 -13.59 26.37 6.30
C ALA A 233 -14.95 27.01 5.97
N SER A 234 -16.05 26.53 6.57
CA SER A 234 -17.39 27.04 6.31
C SER A 234 -18.33 26.93 7.50
N SER A 235 -19.37 27.77 7.52
CA SER A 235 -20.46 27.71 8.51
C SER A 235 -21.29 26.42 8.39
N ASN A 236 -21.35 25.82 7.20
CA ASN A 236 -21.93 24.50 7.01
C ASN A 236 -20.92 23.42 7.42
N VAL A 237 -21.30 22.60 8.40
CA VAL A 237 -20.45 21.55 8.99
C VAL A 237 -20.02 20.48 7.99
N LEU A 238 -20.84 20.22 6.96
CA LEU A 238 -20.58 19.18 5.95
C LEU A 238 -19.92 19.70 4.68
N ALA A 239 -19.81 21.03 4.52
CA ALA A 239 -19.13 21.60 3.36
C ALA A 239 -17.62 21.69 3.62
N LEU A 240 -16.82 21.50 2.57
CA LEU A 240 -15.35 21.54 2.63
C LEU A 240 -14.75 20.57 3.68
N ALA A 241 -15.44 19.48 3.96
CA ALA A 241 -15.06 18.45 4.93
C ALA A 241 -15.35 17.04 4.37
N PRO A 242 -14.48 16.04 4.64
CA PRO A 242 -13.19 16.10 5.33
C PRO A 242 -12.05 16.68 4.48
N ARG A 243 -10.92 16.99 5.12
CA ARG A 243 -9.74 17.65 4.50
C ARG A 243 -8.49 16.80 4.64
N PHE A 244 -7.63 16.81 3.62
CA PHE A 244 -6.39 16.02 3.60
C PHE A 244 -5.21 16.85 3.08
N THR A 245 -4.07 16.79 3.77
CA THR A 245 -2.80 17.42 3.36
C THR A 245 -1.84 16.37 2.80
N GLY A 246 -0.87 16.78 1.97
CA GLY A 246 0.19 15.88 1.53
C GLY A 246 -0.28 14.83 0.52
N VAL A 247 -1.38 15.09 -0.19
CA VAL A 247 -1.97 14.12 -1.11
C VAL A 247 -1.20 14.13 -2.41
N SER A 248 -0.55 13.02 -2.74
CA SER A 248 0.09 12.84 -4.05
C SER A 248 -0.96 12.54 -5.12
N PRO A 249 -0.91 13.13 -6.33
CA PRO A 249 -1.88 12.88 -7.40
C PRO A 249 -2.08 11.41 -7.75
N GLN A 250 -1.02 10.61 -7.64
CA GLN A 250 -1.04 9.17 -7.94
C GLN A 250 -1.81 8.35 -6.89
N GLU A 251 -1.98 8.89 -5.68
CA GLU A 251 -2.68 8.21 -4.58
C GLU A 251 -4.17 8.51 -4.56
N VAL A 252 -4.64 9.47 -5.34
CA VAL A 252 -6.04 9.91 -5.41
C VAL A 252 -6.90 8.82 -6.04
N ILE A 253 -8.02 8.50 -5.38
CA ILE A 253 -9.05 7.62 -5.92
C ILE A 253 -10.17 8.51 -6.48
N TRP A 254 -10.04 8.89 -7.76
CA TRP A 254 -10.91 9.85 -8.44
C TRP A 254 -12.41 9.55 -8.30
N LYS A 255 -12.79 8.27 -8.45
CA LYS A 255 -14.17 7.79 -8.29
C LYS A 255 -14.79 8.05 -6.92
N ASN A 256 -13.96 8.25 -5.90
CA ASN A 256 -14.39 8.47 -4.52
C ASN A 256 -14.35 9.94 -4.09
N LEU A 257 -13.97 10.86 -4.99
CA LEU A 257 -13.94 12.29 -4.69
C LEU A 257 -15.35 12.89 -4.76
N ALA A 258 -16.07 12.63 -5.86
CA ALA A 258 -17.36 13.24 -6.19
C ALA A 258 -18.56 12.59 -5.47
N ILE A 259 -18.43 12.19 -4.21
CA ILE A 259 -19.50 11.54 -3.44
C ILE A 259 -20.19 12.58 -2.54
N PRO A 260 -21.53 12.73 -2.61
CA PRO A 260 -22.27 13.60 -1.71
C PRO A 260 -22.01 13.27 -0.22
N PRO A 261 -21.98 14.28 0.67
CA PRO A 261 -21.56 14.08 2.07
C PRO A 261 -22.44 13.08 2.83
N ALA A 262 -23.76 13.15 2.66
CA ALA A 262 -24.69 12.22 3.29
C ALA A 262 -24.48 10.77 2.83
N ARG A 263 -24.26 10.57 1.52
CA ARG A 263 -23.95 9.26 0.96
C ARG A 263 -22.61 8.75 1.49
N ARG A 264 -21.58 9.59 1.55
CA ARG A 264 -20.26 9.22 2.07
C ARG A 264 -20.35 8.68 3.51
N ILE A 265 -21.09 9.35 4.39
CA ILE A 265 -21.28 8.88 5.77
C ILE A 265 -21.98 7.50 5.79
N SER A 266 -22.99 7.31 4.94
CA SER A 266 -23.70 6.01 4.85
C SER A 266 -22.82 4.88 4.31
N GLU A 267 -21.99 5.18 3.31
CA GLU A 267 -21.02 4.25 2.74
C GLU A 267 -20.02 3.86 3.83
N GLU A 268 -19.41 4.83 4.53
CA GLU A 268 -18.48 4.55 5.63
C GLU A 268 -19.09 3.68 6.74
N GLY A 269 -20.33 3.94 7.13
CA GLY A 269 -21.07 3.10 8.09
C GLY A 269 -21.33 1.68 7.55
N THR A 270 -21.62 1.55 6.26
CA THR A 270 -21.82 0.25 5.60
C THR A 270 -20.52 -0.56 5.54
N ALA A 271 -19.40 0.05 5.14
CA ALA A 271 -18.09 -0.60 5.17
C ALA A 271 -17.73 -1.07 6.58
N LEU A 272 -17.94 -0.21 7.57
CA LEU A 272 -17.69 -0.55 8.97
C LEU A 272 -18.50 -1.78 9.41
N THR A 273 -19.79 -1.81 9.06
CA THR A 273 -20.68 -2.91 9.39
C THR A 273 -20.24 -4.22 8.73
N ILE A 274 -19.86 -4.17 7.44
CA ILE A 274 -19.33 -5.32 6.69
C ILE A 274 -18.03 -5.81 7.34
N VAL A 275 -17.13 -4.91 7.74
CA VAL A 275 -15.86 -5.28 8.37
C VAL A 275 -16.09 -5.94 9.74
N ILE A 276 -16.96 -5.38 10.58
CA ILE A 276 -17.30 -5.96 11.88
C ILE A 276 -17.94 -7.34 11.69
N ALA A 277 -18.90 -7.47 10.77
CA ALA A 277 -19.51 -8.75 10.43
C ALA A 277 -18.44 -9.75 9.97
N LEU A 278 -17.52 -9.34 9.09
CA LEU A 278 -16.43 -10.18 8.62
C LEU A 278 -15.54 -10.65 9.78
N ILE A 279 -15.18 -9.78 10.72
CA ILE A 279 -14.39 -10.17 11.90
C ILE A 279 -15.14 -11.21 12.75
N ILE A 280 -16.44 -11.05 12.96
CA ILE A 280 -17.26 -12.00 13.73
C ILE A 280 -17.34 -13.35 13.01
N PHE A 281 -17.72 -13.35 11.72
CA PHE A 281 -17.84 -14.58 10.93
C PHE A 281 -16.49 -15.27 10.68
N TRP A 282 -15.37 -14.54 10.77
CA TRP A 282 -14.03 -15.12 10.67
C TRP A 282 -13.70 -16.09 11.81
N SER A 283 -14.44 -16.03 12.92
CA SER A 283 -14.31 -16.99 14.01
C SER A 283 -14.59 -18.43 13.56
N ILE A 284 -15.42 -18.62 12.51
CA ILE A 284 -15.74 -19.94 11.95
C ILE A 284 -14.50 -20.58 11.30
N PRO A 285 -13.84 -19.95 10.30
CA PRO A 285 -12.55 -20.42 9.79
C PRO A 285 -11.48 -20.64 10.87
N SER A 286 -11.34 -19.70 11.82
CA SER A 286 -10.37 -19.81 12.91
C SER A 286 -10.64 -21.01 13.81
N GLY A 287 -11.91 -21.27 14.15
CA GLY A 287 -12.34 -22.43 14.92
C GLY A 287 -12.08 -23.75 14.19
N ILE A 288 -12.35 -23.81 12.89
CA ILE A 288 -12.04 -24.98 12.05
C ILE A 288 -10.54 -25.29 12.08
N ILE A 289 -9.68 -24.27 11.94
CA ILE A 289 -8.22 -24.47 12.08
C ILE A 289 -7.90 -25.02 13.47
N GLY A 290 -8.46 -24.45 14.54
CA GLY A 290 -8.28 -24.96 15.91
C GLY A 290 -8.70 -26.42 16.09
N LEU A 291 -9.72 -26.89 15.36
CA LEU A 291 -10.15 -28.30 15.37
C LEU A 291 -9.21 -29.20 14.54
N ILE A 292 -8.84 -28.77 13.33
CA ILE A 292 -7.88 -29.47 12.44
C ILE A 292 -6.50 -29.60 13.12
N SER A 293 -6.18 -28.67 14.00
CA SER A 293 -4.94 -28.64 14.77
C SER A 293 -4.79 -29.81 15.74
N ASN A 294 -5.88 -30.49 16.09
CA ASN A 294 -5.84 -31.66 16.94
C ASN A 294 -5.78 -32.95 16.08
N ILE A 295 -4.58 -33.51 15.93
CA ILE A 295 -4.37 -34.78 15.22
C ILE A 295 -5.23 -35.92 15.79
N GLY A 296 -5.44 -35.96 17.11
CA GLY A 296 -6.28 -36.99 17.73
C GLY A 296 -7.76 -36.88 17.35
N TYR A 297 -8.28 -35.66 17.17
CA TYR A 297 -9.63 -35.42 16.66
C TYR A 297 -9.76 -35.82 15.19
N LEU A 298 -8.79 -35.40 14.35
CA LEU A 298 -8.79 -35.73 12.92
C LEU A 298 -8.68 -37.23 12.66
N ALA A 299 -7.78 -37.90 13.38
CA ALA A 299 -7.53 -39.33 13.23
C ALA A 299 -8.74 -40.19 13.64
N ASN A 300 -9.61 -39.68 14.51
CA ASN A 300 -10.81 -40.38 14.97
C ASN A 300 -12.06 -40.06 14.15
N ASN A 301 -12.16 -38.86 13.58
CA ASN A 301 -13.39 -38.39 12.93
C ASN A 301 -13.33 -38.36 11.40
N VAL A 302 -12.13 -38.46 10.79
CA VAL A 302 -11.95 -38.46 9.34
C VAL A 302 -11.28 -39.75 8.92
N GLU A 303 -12.04 -40.65 8.28
CA GLU A 303 -11.57 -42.01 7.94
C GLU A 303 -10.31 -42.02 7.06
N TRP A 304 -10.18 -41.09 6.11
CA TRP A 304 -8.98 -40.97 5.25
C TRP A 304 -7.74 -40.46 6.02
N LEU A 305 -7.90 -39.78 7.16
CA LEU A 305 -6.78 -39.29 7.99
C LEU A 305 -6.40 -40.29 9.11
N SER A 306 -6.96 -41.49 9.12
CA SER A 306 -6.65 -42.54 10.09
C SER A 306 -5.17 -42.97 10.08
N PHE A 307 -4.47 -42.79 8.95
CA PHE A 307 -3.01 -43.03 8.84
C PHE A 307 -2.19 -42.18 9.81
N LEU A 308 -2.73 -41.05 10.30
CA LEU A 308 -2.07 -40.21 11.28
C LEU A 308 -1.85 -40.92 12.64
N LYS A 309 -2.59 -42.00 12.92
CA LYS A 309 -2.40 -42.83 14.13
C LYS A 309 -1.11 -43.64 14.09
N ASP A 310 -0.62 -43.95 12.89
CA ASP A 310 0.53 -44.84 12.67
C ASP A 310 1.86 -44.08 12.57
N LEU A 311 1.83 -42.75 12.72
CA LEU A 311 3.03 -41.92 12.66
C LEU A 311 3.82 -41.96 14.00
N PRO A 312 5.16 -41.84 13.96
CA PRO A 312 5.98 -41.77 15.17
C PRO A 312 5.61 -40.57 16.05
N GLU A 313 5.70 -40.72 17.37
CA GLU A 313 5.37 -39.67 18.35
C GLU A 313 6.05 -38.31 18.08
N PRO A 314 7.33 -38.23 17.66
CA PRO A 314 7.96 -36.95 17.33
C PRO A 314 7.31 -36.24 16.12
N VAL A 315 6.81 -37.00 15.15
CA VAL A 315 6.17 -36.45 13.94
C VAL A 315 4.79 -35.92 14.29
N ILE A 316 4.04 -36.63 15.13
CA ILE A 316 2.72 -36.17 15.62
C ILE A 316 2.88 -34.90 16.47
N GLY A 317 3.90 -34.83 17.33
CA GLY A 317 4.23 -33.63 18.09
C GLY A 317 4.59 -32.44 17.21
N LEU A 318 5.39 -32.66 16.16
CA LEU A 318 5.74 -31.61 15.20
C LEU A 318 4.53 -31.12 14.42
N LEU A 319 3.70 -32.02 13.88
CA LEU A 319 2.52 -31.65 13.10
C LEU A 319 1.50 -30.90 13.97
N SER A 320 1.26 -31.34 15.20
CA SER A 320 0.32 -30.68 16.13
C SER A 320 0.83 -29.33 16.64
N GLY A 321 2.15 -29.14 16.76
CA GLY A 321 2.74 -27.85 17.13
C GLY A 321 2.86 -26.85 15.97
N LEU A 322 3.12 -27.34 14.74
CA LEU A 322 3.51 -26.49 13.60
C LEU A 322 2.36 -26.13 12.65
N ILE A 323 1.46 -27.08 12.36
CA ILE A 323 0.32 -26.85 11.44
C ILE A 323 -0.60 -25.72 11.93
N PRO A 324 -0.98 -25.64 13.22
CA PRO A 324 -1.94 -24.63 13.68
C PRO A 324 -1.43 -23.21 13.49
N PRO A 325 -0.20 -22.87 13.92
CA PRO A 325 0.35 -21.55 13.66
C PRO A 325 0.55 -21.24 12.18
N LEU A 326 0.97 -22.22 11.37
CA LEU A 326 1.12 -22.05 9.91
C LEU A 326 -0.21 -21.73 9.23
N ALA A 327 -1.24 -22.53 9.51
CA ALA A 327 -2.58 -22.34 8.96
C ALA A 327 -3.18 -21.00 9.40
N THR A 328 -3.02 -20.64 10.68
CA THR A 328 -3.48 -19.36 11.24
C THR A 328 -2.75 -18.17 10.59
N SER A 329 -1.43 -18.27 10.41
CA SER A 329 -0.61 -17.24 9.77
C SER A 329 -1.01 -17.05 8.30
N TRP A 330 -1.19 -18.15 7.56
CA TRP A 330 -1.62 -18.12 6.17
C TRP A 330 -3.01 -17.50 6.01
N LEU A 331 -3.98 -17.94 6.83
CA LEU A 331 -5.34 -17.41 6.79
C LEU A 331 -5.36 -15.90 7.12
N SER A 332 -4.59 -15.48 8.13
CA SER A 332 -4.48 -14.08 8.53
C SER A 332 -3.81 -13.18 7.47
N LYS A 333 -3.06 -13.75 6.51
CA LYS A 333 -2.41 -13.03 5.40
C LYS A 333 -3.43 -12.53 4.36
N LEU A 334 -4.62 -13.14 4.29
CA LEU A 334 -5.68 -12.80 3.34
C LEU A 334 -6.50 -11.58 3.77
N VAL A 335 -6.73 -11.42 5.08
CA VAL A 335 -7.63 -10.41 5.65
C VAL A 335 -7.28 -8.97 5.27
N PRO A 336 -6.02 -8.50 5.33
CA PRO A 336 -5.69 -7.12 4.94
C PRO A 336 -6.05 -6.80 3.49
N SER A 337 -5.99 -7.79 2.59
CA SER A 337 -6.37 -7.60 1.19
C SER A 337 -7.87 -7.39 1.02
N ILE A 338 -8.69 -8.10 1.81
CA ILE A 338 -10.15 -7.94 1.83
C ILE A 338 -10.52 -6.57 2.40
N PHE A 339 -9.94 -6.17 3.53
CA PHE A 339 -10.18 -4.85 4.13
C PHE A 339 -9.79 -3.71 3.18
N ARG A 340 -8.63 -3.81 2.52
CA ARG A 340 -8.20 -2.82 1.52
C ARG A 340 -9.21 -2.71 0.38
N TYR A 341 -9.72 -3.83 -0.12
CA TYR A 341 -10.73 -3.83 -1.18
C TYR A 341 -12.03 -3.13 -0.75
N ILE A 342 -12.50 -3.41 0.47
CA ILE A 342 -13.70 -2.77 1.03
C ILE A 342 -13.45 -1.27 1.16
N PHE A 343 -12.40 -0.83 1.86
CA PHE A 343 -12.16 0.60 2.11
C PHE A 343 -11.87 1.42 0.84
N LYS A 344 -11.27 0.82 -0.19
CA LYS A 344 -11.11 1.47 -1.50
C LYS A 344 -12.42 1.59 -2.27
N SER A 345 -13.36 0.66 -2.07
CA SER A 345 -14.67 0.69 -2.76
C SER A 345 -15.68 1.60 -2.04
N THR A 346 -15.50 1.83 -0.74
CA THR A 346 -16.50 2.50 0.10
C THR A 346 -16.16 3.97 0.40
N GLY A 347 -15.70 4.71 -0.62
CA GLY A 347 -15.59 6.16 -0.53
C GLY A 347 -14.37 6.73 0.20
N SER A 348 -13.28 5.98 0.37
CA SER A 348 -12.00 6.59 0.82
C SER A 348 -11.39 7.42 -0.32
N PRO A 349 -11.02 8.69 -0.09
CA PRO A 349 -10.57 9.61 -1.16
C PRO A 349 -9.16 9.32 -1.67
N THR A 350 -8.28 8.77 -0.83
CA THR A 350 -6.90 8.44 -1.17
C THR A 350 -6.58 6.99 -0.81
N ASN A 351 -5.63 6.41 -1.52
CA ASN A 351 -5.09 5.08 -1.21
C ASN A 351 -4.51 5.03 0.20
N THR A 352 -3.81 6.08 0.63
CA THR A 352 -3.22 6.19 1.97
C THR A 352 -4.28 6.19 3.07
N ALA A 353 -5.38 6.95 2.91
CA ALA A 353 -6.49 6.92 3.87
C ALA A 353 -7.16 5.54 3.96
N ALA A 354 -7.33 4.86 2.82
CA ALA A 354 -7.87 3.50 2.79
C ALA A 354 -6.94 2.49 3.49
N GLU A 355 -5.63 2.63 3.29
CA GLU A 355 -4.61 1.75 3.88
C GLU A 355 -4.53 1.92 5.40
N LEU A 356 -4.57 3.16 5.90
CA LEU A 356 -4.63 3.46 7.34
C LEU A 356 -5.87 2.85 8.01
N LYS A 357 -7.04 2.97 7.37
CA LYS A 357 -8.28 2.31 7.84
C LYS A 357 -8.12 0.78 7.84
N ALA A 358 -7.59 0.20 6.77
CA ALA A 358 -7.35 -1.24 6.66
C ALA A 358 -6.41 -1.75 7.77
N GLN A 359 -5.34 -1.01 8.06
CA GLN A 359 -4.39 -1.31 9.12
C GLN A 359 -5.04 -1.27 10.51
N LYS A 360 -5.83 -0.23 10.82
CA LYS A 360 -6.53 -0.10 12.11
C LYS A 360 -7.47 -1.29 12.36
N TRP A 361 -8.27 -1.66 11.36
CA TRP A 361 -9.20 -2.78 11.47
C TRP A 361 -8.50 -4.14 11.47
N TYR A 362 -7.37 -4.26 10.77
CA TYR A 362 -6.54 -5.45 10.82
C TYR A 362 -5.89 -5.65 12.19
N TYR A 363 -5.50 -4.58 12.88
CA TYR A 363 -5.04 -4.68 14.27
C TYR A 363 -6.15 -5.23 15.19
N ILE A 364 -7.37 -4.67 15.10
CA ILE A 364 -8.53 -5.17 15.85
C ILE A 364 -8.78 -6.64 15.54
N PHE A 365 -8.69 -7.03 14.27
CA PHE A 365 -8.79 -8.42 13.84
C PHE A 365 -7.68 -9.29 14.48
N GLN A 366 -6.43 -8.85 14.50
CA GLN A 366 -5.34 -9.60 15.12
C GLN A 366 -5.57 -9.80 16.62
N VAL A 367 -5.96 -8.76 17.35
CA VAL A 367 -6.23 -8.85 18.79
C VAL A 367 -7.43 -9.77 19.08
N THR A 368 -8.53 -9.62 18.33
CA THR A 368 -9.74 -10.40 18.61
C THR A 368 -9.63 -11.84 18.11
N GLN A 369 -9.21 -12.05 16.87
CA GLN A 369 -9.24 -13.37 16.24
C GLN A 369 -7.95 -14.17 16.45
N VAL A 370 -6.78 -13.57 16.21
CA VAL A 370 -5.49 -14.28 16.31
C VAL A 370 -4.99 -14.37 17.75
N PHE A 371 -5.32 -13.39 18.60
CA PHE A 371 -4.97 -13.41 20.00
C PHE A 371 -6.09 -14.00 20.87
N LEU A 372 -7.22 -13.32 21.06
CA LEU A 372 -8.26 -13.77 22.01
C LEU A 372 -8.91 -15.11 21.60
N VAL A 373 -9.47 -15.20 20.39
CA VAL A 373 -10.15 -16.42 19.91
C VAL A 373 -9.17 -17.58 19.86
N THR A 374 -8.02 -17.44 19.19
CA THR A 374 -7.04 -18.53 19.16
C THR A 374 -6.55 -18.93 20.55
N THR A 375 -6.32 -18.00 21.49
CA THR A 375 -5.97 -18.36 22.88
C THR A 375 -7.05 -19.23 23.54
N VAL A 376 -8.33 -18.85 23.39
CA VAL A 376 -9.46 -19.58 23.97
C VAL A 376 -9.64 -20.97 23.33
N PHE A 377 -9.46 -21.08 22.00
CA PHE A 377 -9.64 -22.33 21.27
C PHE A 377 -8.36 -23.20 21.16
N SER A 378 -7.17 -22.66 21.48
CA SER A 378 -5.89 -23.37 21.35
C SER A 378 -5.69 -24.50 22.35
N GLY A 379 -6.61 -24.68 23.31
CA GLY A 379 -6.57 -25.76 24.28
C GLY A 379 -7.58 -26.88 24.00
N ALA A 380 -7.37 -27.75 23.00
CA ALA A 380 -8.08 -29.02 22.78
C ALA A 380 -9.61 -28.99 22.44
N ALA A 381 -10.03 -29.89 21.53
CA ALA A 381 -11.41 -30.07 21.09
C ALA A 381 -12.47 -30.33 22.20
N PRO A 382 -12.22 -31.13 23.26
CA PRO A 382 -13.18 -31.27 24.36
C PRO A 382 -13.37 -29.99 25.19
N VAL A 383 -12.38 -29.10 25.21
CA VAL A 383 -12.52 -27.80 25.88
C VAL A 383 -13.42 -26.89 25.06
N ALA A 384 -13.34 -26.89 23.73
CA ALA A 384 -14.27 -26.12 22.88
C ALA A 384 -15.75 -26.46 23.15
N ALA A 385 -16.08 -27.73 23.39
CA ALA A 385 -17.44 -28.15 23.77
C ALA A 385 -17.82 -27.69 25.19
N GLN A 386 -16.92 -27.86 26.18
CA GLN A 386 -17.11 -27.34 27.54
C GLN A 386 -17.18 -25.81 27.60
N LEU A 387 -16.56 -25.13 26.63
CA LEU A 387 -16.53 -23.69 26.50
C LEU A 387 -17.83 -23.13 25.92
N MET A 388 -18.44 -23.79 24.94
CA MET A 388 -19.78 -23.41 24.48
C MET A 388 -20.83 -23.57 25.58
N GLU A 389 -20.60 -24.49 26.52
CA GLU A 389 -21.44 -24.68 27.70
C GLU A 389 -21.18 -23.61 28.77
N LYS A 390 -19.91 -23.31 29.09
CA LYS A 390 -19.52 -22.29 30.10
C LYS A 390 -19.56 -20.85 29.63
N ALA A 391 -19.53 -20.58 28.31
CA ALA A 391 -19.66 -19.24 27.75
C ALA A 391 -21.07 -18.65 27.93
N LYS A 392 -22.03 -19.45 28.40
CA LYS A 392 -23.33 -18.97 28.86
C LYS A 392 -23.22 -18.15 30.16
N ASP A 393 -22.15 -18.34 30.93
CA ASP A 393 -21.87 -17.61 32.18
C ASP A 393 -20.68 -16.64 32.00
N PRO A 394 -20.94 -15.32 31.81
CA PRO A 394 -19.89 -14.33 31.53
C PRO A 394 -18.89 -14.12 32.68
N THR A 395 -19.24 -14.50 33.91
CA THR A 395 -18.38 -14.42 35.09
C THR A 395 -17.23 -15.43 35.09
N SER A 396 -17.32 -16.52 34.31
CA SER A 396 -16.30 -17.57 34.27
C SER A 396 -15.16 -17.31 33.27
N ILE A 397 -15.31 -16.31 32.40
CA ILE A 397 -14.37 -15.99 31.31
C ILE A 397 -12.96 -15.59 31.83
N PRO A 398 -12.80 -14.76 32.87
CA PRO A 398 -11.47 -14.40 33.38
C PRO A 398 -10.71 -15.58 33.98
N GLU A 399 -11.40 -16.47 34.70
CA GLU A 399 -10.79 -17.66 35.29
C GLU A 399 -10.34 -18.65 34.21
N LEU A 400 -11.14 -18.76 33.15
CA LEU A 400 -10.79 -19.57 31.99
C LEU A 400 -9.55 -19.03 31.26
N LEU A 401 -9.50 -17.72 30.99
CA LEU A 401 -8.34 -17.08 30.37
C LEU A 401 -7.08 -17.29 31.20
N ALA A 402 -7.17 -17.16 32.52
CA ALA A 402 -6.05 -17.39 33.43
C ALA A 402 -5.50 -18.83 33.34
N LYS A 403 -6.36 -19.83 33.12
CA LYS A 403 -5.97 -21.23 32.95
C LYS A 403 -5.39 -21.54 31.57
N GLN A 404 -5.89 -20.89 30.52
CA GLN A 404 -5.51 -21.20 29.13
C GLN A 404 -4.33 -20.37 28.61
N LEU A 405 -4.16 -19.13 29.07
CA LEU A 405 -3.06 -18.24 28.63
C LEU A 405 -1.66 -18.88 28.78
N PRO A 406 -1.30 -19.51 29.92
CA PRO A 406 0.00 -20.16 30.04
C PRO A 406 0.18 -21.33 29.06
N LYS A 407 -0.89 -22.10 28.79
CA LYS A 407 -0.84 -23.25 27.86
C LYS A 407 -0.74 -22.82 26.40
N ALA A 408 -1.39 -21.71 26.05
CA ALA A 408 -1.32 -21.12 24.72
C ALA A 408 0.07 -20.53 24.38
N SER A 409 0.96 -20.36 25.37
CA SER A 409 2.31 -19.81 25.15
C SER A 409 3.15 -20.63 24.16
N ASN A 410 3.02 -21.96 24.17
CA ASN A 410 3.72 -22.86 23.24
C ASN A 410 3.27 -22.64 21.79
N PHE A 411 1.97 -22.38 21.59
CA PHE A 411 1.42 -21.99 20.28
C PHE A 411 2.02 -20.66 19.81
N TYR A 412 2.03 -19.62 20.66
CA TYR A 412 2.54 -18.29 20.28
C TYR A 412 4.05 -18.28 20.05
N LEU A 413 4.83 -19.03 20.81
CA LEU A 413 6.26 -19.17 20.59
C LEU A 413 6.54 -19.75 19.20
N THR A 414 5.83 -20.80 18.82
CA THR A 414 5.93 -21.41 17.50
C THR A 414 5.43 -20.46 16.41
N TYR A 415 4.30 -19.79 16.66
CA TYR A 415 3.73 -18.78 15.76
C TYR A 415 4.70 -17.64 15.46
N PHE A 416 5.35 -17.06 16.47
CA PHE A 416 6.29 -15.95 16.26
C PHE A 416 7.58 -16.38 15.57
N ILE A 417 8.11 -17.58 15.85
CA ILE A 417 9.30 -18.11 15.16
C ILE A 417 8.99 -18.32 13.67
N ILE A 418 7.86 -18.95 13.35
CA ILE A 418 7.40 -19.14 11.98
C ILE A 418 7.17 -17.78 11.33
N GLN A 419 6.42 -16.89 11.98
CA GLN A 419 6.07 -15.61 11.39
C GLN A 419 7.31 -14.75 11.14
N GLY A 420 8.26 -14.70 12.07
CA GLY A 420 9.51 -13.96 11.90
C GLY A 420 10.38 -14.55 10.78
N THR A 421 10.63 -15.85 10.80
CA THR A 421 11.53 -16.52 9.84
C THR A 421 10.91 -16.61 8.45
N THR A 422 9.64 -17.04 8.36
CA THR A 422 8.92 -17.13 7.09
C THR A 422 8.64 -15.76 6.51
N SER A 423 8.30 -14.73 7.29
CA SER A 423 8.06 -13.40 6.73
C SER A 423 9.33 -12.78 6.13
N ALA A 424 10.50 -13.01 6.74
CA ALA A 424 11.76 -12.55 6.18
C ALA A 424 12.07 -13.24 4.83
N ALA A 425 11.93 -14.57 4.79
CA ALA A 425 12.11 -15.35 3.56
C ALA A 425 11.09 -14.98 2.47
N ASP A 426 9.81 -14.82 2.83
CA ASP A 426 8.72 -14.41 1.93
C ASP A 426 9.01 -13.04 1.30
N ASN A 427 9.42 -12.05 2.11
CA ASN A 427 9.69 -10.70 1.64
C ASN A 427 10.94 -10.64 0.75
N LEU A 428 11.99 -11.40 1.09
CA LEU A 428 13.22 -11.45 0.31
C LEU A 428 13.01 -12.11 -1.06
N LEU A 429 12.27 -13.22 -1.10
CA LEU A 429 11.99 -13.94 -2.35
C LEU A 429 10.92 -13.24 -3.20
N ASN A 430 10.02 -12.49 -2.57
CA ASN A 430 8.78 -11.96 -3.16
C ASN A 430 8.16 -12.95 -4.18
N TYR A 431 8.02 -14.20 -3.75
CA TYR A 431 7.80 -15.33 -4.66
C TYR A 431 6.50 -15.19 -5.47
N SER A 432 5.47 -14.51 -4.92
CA SER A 432 4.22 -14.27 -5.63
C SER A 432 4.41 -13.40 -6.85
N ASP A 433 5.19 -12.33 -6.71
CA ASP A 433 5.46 -11.42 -7.81
C ASP A 433 6.44 -12.05 -8.80
N LEU A 434 7.48 -12.74 -8.31
CA LEU A 434 8.43 -13.47 -9.15
C LEU A 434 7.72 -14.54 -10.00
N LEU A 435 6.87 -15.37 -9.40
CA LEU A 435 6.15 -16.42 -10.11
C LEU A 435 5.13 -15.79 -11.08
N SER A 436 4.45 -14.73 -10.68
CA SER A 436 3.54 -14.00 -11.58
C SER A 436 4.30 -13.40 -12.76
N TYR A 437 5.48 -12.82 -12.54
CA TYR A 437 6.33 -12.28 -13.58
C TYR A 437 6.74 -13.38 -14.57
N LEU A 438 7.27 -14.50 -14.07
CA LEU A 438 7.70 -15.63 -14.91
C LEU A 438 6.54 -16.26 -15.71
N LEU A 439 5.37 -16.43 -15.09
CA LEU A 439 4.20 -17.02 -15.75
C LEU A 439 3.58 -16.05 -16.77
N TYR A 440 3.35 -14.79 -16.40
CA TYR A 440 2.71 -13.83 -17.29
C TYR A 440 3.63 -13.41 -18.44
N ASP A 441 4.93 -13.18 -18.18
CA ASP A 441 5.90 -12.81 -19.23
C ASP A 441 6.02 -13.90 -20.31
N TYR A 442 5.89 -15.17 -19.91
CA TYR A 442 6.01 -16.31 -20.80
C TYR A 442 4.71 -16.63 -21.56
N PHE A 443 3.56 -16.69 -20.87
CA PHE A 443 2.31 -17.19 -21.46
C PHE A 443 1.37 -16.10 -21.99
N PHE A 444 1.32 -14.93 -21.33
CA PHE A 444 0.27 -13.94 -21.55
C PHE A 444 0.78 -12.66 -22.22
N ASP A 445 1.97 -12.18 -21.85
CA ASP A 445 2.50 -10.90 -22.28
C ASP A 445 3.03 -10.97 -23.72
N LYS A 446 2.19 -10.50 -24.64
CA LYS A 446 2.41 -10.60 -26.09
C LYS A 446 2.84 -9.27 -26.70
N THR A 447 2.59 -8.14 -26.06
CA THR A 447 3.00 -6.81 -26.56
C THR A 447 4.21 -6.27 -25.78
N PRO A 448 5.01 -5.37 -26.38
CA PRO A 448 6.10 -4.69 -25.66
C PRO A 448 5.58 -3.98 -24.41
N ARG A 449 4.46 -3.26 -24.52
CA ARG A 449 3.80 -2.56 -23.41
C ARG A 449 3.44 -3.50 -22.26
N GLN A 450 2.88 -4.68 -22.55
CA GLN A 450 2.53 -5.65 -21.50
C GLN A 450 3.78 -6.11 -20.73
N LYS A 451 4.87 -6.42 -21.44
CA LYS A 451 6.15 -6.81 -20.83
C LYS A 451 6.75 -5.67 -19.99
N PHE A 452 6.73 -4.44 -20.50
CA PHE A 452 7.20 -3.27 -19.77
C PHE A 452 6.36 -2.97 -18.53
N ASN A 453 5.03 -2.97 -18.66
CA ASN A 453 4.13 -2.75 -17.53
C ASN A 453 4.34 -3.85 -16.48
N ARG A 454 4.51 -5.10 -16.88
CA ARG A 454 4.78 -6.21 -15.95
C ARG A 454 6.10 -6.00 -15.19
N TYR A 455 7.14 -5.57 -15.90
CA TYR A 455 8.46 -5.31 -15.31
C TYR A 455 8.43 -4.09 -14.36
N THR A 456 7.77 -3.00 -14.76
CA THR A 456 7.73 -1.75 -13.98
C THR A 456 6.71 -1.78 -12.84
N SER A 457 5.66 -2.61 -12.93
CA SER A 457 4.62 -2.73 -11.89
C SER A 457 4.94 -3.76 -10.80
N MET A 458 6.17 -4.29 -10.75
CA MET A 458 6.62 -5.14 -9.64
C MET A 458 6.36 -4.42 -8.33
N LYS A 459 5.57 -5.03 -7.43
CA LYS A 459 5.05 -4.33 -6.26
C LYS A 459 6.19 -4.12 -5.27
N GLY A 460 6.32 -2.89 -4.78
CA GLY A 460 7.13 -2.62 -3.60
C GLY A 460 6.57 -3.32 -2.35
N ILE A 461 7.31 -3.24 -1.26
CA ILE A 461 6.87 -3.77 0.04
C ILE A 461 5.55 -3.11 0.43
N ALA A 462 4.48 -3.90 0.56
CA ALA A 462 3.17 -3.42 0.97
C ALA A 462 3.16 -3.11 2.48
N TRP A 463 3.66 -1.93 2.86
CA TRP A 463 3.82 -1.52 4.25
C TRP A 463 2.53 -1.65 5.07
N GLY A 464 1.36 -1.29 4.55
CA GLY A 464 0.08 -1.47 5.28
C GLY A 464 -0.30 -2.93 5.62
N LYS A 465 0.33 -3.93 4.98
CA LYS A 465 0.21 -5.35 5.36
C LYS A 465 1.29 -5.79 6.36
N LEU A 466 2.48 -5.21 6.25
CA LEU A 466 3.64 -5.58 7.05
C LEU A 466 3.61 -4.88 8.41
N PHE A 467 3.37 -3.58 8.41
CA PHE A 467 3.47 -2.67 9.54
C PHE A 467 2.53 -2.99 10.71
N PRO A 468 1.22 -3.34 10.51
CA PRO A 468 0.34 -3.66 11.62
C PRO A 468 0.81 -4.84 12.47
N LYS A 469 1.55 -5.80 11.88
CA LYS A 469 2.09 -6.96 12.59
C LYS A 469 3.14 -6.58 13.63
N TYR A 470 3.80 -5.45 13.46
CA TYR A 470 4.96 -5.04 14.26
C TYR A 470 4.70 -3.80 15.11
N LEU A 471 3.95 -2.79 14.62
CA LEU A 471 4.02 -1.42 15.15
C LEU A 471 2.68 -0.68 15.31
N ALA A 472 1.52 -1.33 15.10
CA ALA A 472 0.19 -0.70 15.21
C ALA A 472 -0.07 0.15 16.49
N PRO A 473 0.46 -0.19 17.69
CA PRO A 473 0.24 0.63 18.88
C PRO A 473 0.82 2.05 18.78
N LEU A 474 1.89 2.27 18.00
CA LEU A 474 2.57 3.58 17.95
C LEU A 474 1.82 4.63 17.13
N GLU A 475 1.12 4.21 16.07
CA GLU A 475 0.36 5.12 15.19
C GLU A 475 -1.05 5.41 15.70
N GLN A 476 -1.70 4.45 16.37
CA GLN A 476 -3.09 4.60 16.81
C GLN A 476 -3.24 5.56 18.00
N PHE A 477 -2.20 5.69 18.83
CA PHE A 477 -2.13 6.70 19.91
C PHE A 477 -1.44 7.99 19.45
N LEU A 478 -1.40 8.23 18.14
CA LEU A 478 -1.00 9.50 17.53
C LEU A 478 -2.26 10.31 17.13
N PRO A 479 -2.95 10.98 18.06
CA PRO A 479 -3.71 12.15 17.66
C PRO A 479 -2.71 13.23 17.23
N ALA A 480 -2.85 13.72 16.00
CA ALA A 480 -2.41 15.07 15.67
C ALA A 480 -3.06 16.11 16.62
N ASP A 481 -4.14 15.72 17.31
CA ASP A 481 -4.81 16.49 18.36
C ASP A 481 -4.12 16.51 19.73
N LEU A 482 -2.91 15.95 19.91
CA LEU A 482 -2.13 16.27 21.13
C LEU A 482 -1.43 17.62 21.03
N ALA A 483 -1.38 18.24 19.85
CA ALA A 483 -1.06 19.66 19.73
C ALA A 483 -2.27 20.55 20.12
N SER A 484 -3.51 20.12 19.84
CA SER A 484 -4.72 20.91 20.10
C SER A 484 -5.36 20.67 21.48
N LEU A 485 -5.17 19.48 22.08
CA LEU A 485 -5.51 19.24 23.49
C LEU A 485 -4.49 19.86 24.46
N ALA A 486 -3.27 20.16 23.98
CA ALA A 486 -2.27 20.89 24.74
C ALA A 486 -2.56 22.41 24.82
N GLU A 487 -3.54 22.93 24.08
CA GLU A 487 -3.98 24.33 24.16
C GLU A 487 -5.17 24.55 25.12
N ARG A 488 -5.70 23.49 25.77
CA ARG A 488 -6.86 23.62 26.68
C ARG A 488 -6.56 23.59 28.17
N ASP A 489 -5.31 23.40 28.57
CA ASP A 489 -4.89 23.55 29.97
C ASP A 489 -3.56 24.34 30.02
N ASP A 490 -3.65 25.61 30.42
CA ASP A 490 -2.57 26.61 30.52
C ASP A 490 -1.45 26.27 31.54
N GLU A 491 -1.34 25.04 32.03
CA GLU A 491 -0.34 24.68 33.07
C GLU A 491 0.60 23.51 32.72
N SER A 492 0.56 22.93 31.52
CA SER A 492 1.45 21.79 31.17
C SER A 492 2.23 21.89 29.86
N ALA A 493 2.36 23.10 29.30
CA ALA A 493 3.11 23.38 28.06
C ALA A 493 4.62 23.78 28.18
N PRO A 494 5.41 23.53 29.25
CA PRO A 494 6.78 24.05 29.27
C PRO A 494 7.83 23.15 28.59
N LEU A 495 7.55 21.88 28.27
CA LEU A 495 8.62 20.94 27.85
C LEU A 495 8.99 20.98 26.36
N LEU A 496 8.09 21.42 25.47
CA LEU A 496 8.36 21.50 24.02
C LEU A 496 8.54 22.95 23.53
N ALA A 497 7.80 23.92 24.08
CA ALA A 497 7.98 25.33 23.75
C ALA A 497 9.39 25.84 24.10
N SER A 498 9.97 25.38 25.23
CA SER A 498 11.36 25.70 25.61
C SER A 498 12.41 25.02 24.72
N ALA A 499 12.06 23.93 24.04
CA ALA A 499 12.91 23.27 23.05
C ALA A 499 12.83 23.94 21.66
N GLU A 500 11.72 24.62 21.37
CA GLU A 500 11.50 25.37 20.11
C GLU A 500 12.02 26.81 20.18
N GLU A 501 11.93 27.49 21.33
CA GLU A 501 12.44 28.85 21.55
C GLU A 501 13.92 28.88 21.95
N GLY A 502 14.82 28.22 21.20
CA GLY A 502 16.27 28.56 21.16
C GLY A 502 17.06 28.71 22.48
N GLN A 503 16.53 28.29 23.64
CA GLN A 503 17.12 28.46 24.97
C GLN A 503 17.09 27.17 25.81
N ALA A 504 16.81 26.02 25.20
CA ALA A 504 17.14 24.75 25.83
C ALA A 504 18.68 24.65 25.93
N GLN A 505 19.20 24.58 27.16
CA GLN A 505 20.61 24.30 27.42
C GLN A 505 21.05 23.11 26.56
N SER A 506 21.95 23.34 25.60
CA SER A 506 22.42 22.36 24.60
C SER A 506 23.20 21.17 25.20
N THR A 507 23.30 21.11 26.53
CA THR A 507 24.09 20.16 27.28
C THR A 507 23.19 19.31 28.17
N SER A 508 23.20 17.99 27.99
CA SER A 508 22.44 17.06 28.83
C SER A 508 22.86 17.13 30.30
N ARG A 509 21.93 16.89 31.23
CA ARG A 509 22.24 16.91 32.69
C ARG A 509 23.23 15.80 33.03
N ILE A 510 23.10 14.64 32.39
CA ILE A 510 24.05 13.53 32.50
C ILE A 510 25.46 13.94 32.04
N GLN A 511 25.61 14.70 30.95
CA GLN A 511 26.93 15.22 30.54
C GLN A 511 27.45 16.28 31.51
N GLN A 512 26.59 17.14 32.05
CA GLN A 512 26.99 18.12 33.07
C GLN A 512 27.51 17.44 34.34
N LEU A 513 26.81 16.41 34.82
CA LEU A 513 27.25 15.60 35.97
C LEU A 513 28.56 14.87 35.68
N ALA A 514 28.76 14.36 34.47
CA ALA A 514 30.01 13.71 34.06
C ALA A 514 31.18 14.69 33.97
N GLN A 515 30.92 15.93 33.51
CA GLN A 515 31.91 17.01 33.46
C GLN A 515 32.29 17.47 34.88
N GLN A 516 31.31 17.61 35.78
CA GLN A 516 31.56 17.90 37.20
C GLN A 516 32.35 16.78 37.90
N ALA A 517 32.17 15.53 37.47
CA ALA A 517 32.89 14.38 38.00
C ALA A 517 34.28 14.14 37.33
N ASN A 518 34.77 15.05 36.47
CA ASN A 518 36.05 14.94 35.76
C ASN A 518 36.25 13.59 35.03
N VAL A 519 35.19 13.06 34.41
CA VAL A 519 35.27 11.78 33.68
C VAL A 519 36.17 11.92 32.44
N PRO A 520 37.09 10.97 32.18
CA PRO A 520 37.91 10.96 30.96
C PRO A 520 37.08 11.02 29.67
N LYS A 521 37.52 11.82 28.69
CA LYS A 521 36.80 12.06 27.42
C LYS A 521 36.44 10.77 26.65
N THR A 522 37.28 9.74 26.73
CA THR A 522 37.04 8.43 26.11
C THR A 522 35.87 7.67 26.73
N ILE A 523 35.69 7.78 28.05
CA ILE A 523 34.58 7.15 28.80
C ILE A 523 33.31 7.95 28.57
N ALA A 524 33.41 9.28 28.55
CA ALA A 524 32.28 10.16 28.24
C ALA A 524 31.67 9.81 26.87
N GLN A 525 32.49 9.68 25.83
CA GLN A 525 32.02 9.37 24.47
C GLN A 525 31.47 7.95 24.30
N ARG A 526 32.07 6.93 24.95
CA ARG A 526 31.67 5.53 24.75
C ARG A 526 30.49 5.08 25.60
N ILE A 527 30.32 5.66 26.78
CA ILE A 527 29.37 5.17 27.79
C ILE A 527 28.36 6.26 28.14
N ILE A 528 28.81 7.47 28.45
CA ILE A 528 27.95 8.52 28.97
C ILE A 528 27.09 9.12 27.86
N ASP A 529 27.64 9.36 26.67
CA ASP A 529 26.89 9.91 25.54
C ASP A 529 25.74 8.98 25.09
N PRO A 530 25.92 7.65 24.92
CA PRO A 530 24.81 6.75 24.67
C PRO A 530 23.75 6.73 25.78
N ILE A 531 24.17 6.80 27.06
CA ILE A 531 23.26 6.82 28.21
C ILE A 531 22.47 8.13 28.24
N ALA A 532 23.13 9.26 28.02
CA ALA A 532 22.50 10.58 27.96
C ALA A 532 21.49 10.66 26.81
N ARG A 533 21.86 10.17 25.61
CA ARG A 533 20.94 10.04 24.48
C ARG A 533 19.76 9.12 24.78
N PHE A 534 19.97 8.07 25.59
CA PHE A 534 18.92 7.13 25.95
C PHE A 534 17.93 7.72 26.96
N PHE A 535 18.40 8.42 28.00
CA PHE A 535 17.57 8.90 29.10
C PHE A 535 17.05 10.34 28.95
N GLU A 536 17.69 11.17 28.12
CA GLU A 536 17.29 12.56 27.88
C GLU A 536 16.93 12.79 26.40
N PRO A 537 15.89 12.13 25.86
CA PRO A 537 15.50 12.28 24.46
C PRO A 537 15.23 13.74 24.11
N GLN A 538 14.53 14.48 24.97
CA GLN A 538 14.16 15.89 24.74
C GLN A 538 15.31 16.83 24.29
N VAL A 539 16.56 16.56 24.71
CA VAL A 539 17.73 17.37 24.32
C VAL A 539 18.25 16.96 22.93
N PHE A 540 18.35 15.66 22.69
CA PHE A 540 18.92 15.10 21.46
C PHE A 540 17.91 14.91 20.34
N THR A 541 16.61 14.98 20.63
CA THR A 541 15.50 14.87 19.66
C THR A 541 14.88 16.23 19.31
N SER A 542 15.54 17.33 19.69
CA SER A 542 15.12 18.67 19.28
C SER A 542 15.16 18.82 17.75
N TYR A 543 14.30 19.68 17.20
CA TYR A 543 14.24 19.94 15.76
C TYR A 543 15.63 20.28 15.18
N GLN A 544 16.43 21.09 15.89
CA GLN A 544 17.76 21.49 15.44
C GLN A 544 18.72 20.30 15.37
N ALA A 545 18.71 19.42 16.38
CA ALA A 545 19.53 18.21 16.41
C ALA A 545 19.11 17.19 15.34
N MET A 546 17.80 17.03 15.10
CA MET A 546 17.30 16.16 14.04
C MET A 546 17.59 16.73 12.64
N ARG A 547 17.55 18.05 12.49
CA ARG A 547 17.93 18.74 11.25
C ARG A 547 19.41 18.59 10.94
N SER A 548 20.29 18.69 11.94
CA SER A 548 21.72 18.42 11.73
C SER A 548 21.96 16.95 11.41
N TRP A 549 21.28 16.03 12.09
CA TRP A 549 21.36 14.59 11.80
C TRP A 549 20.93 14.25 10.36
N LEU A 550 19.83 14.84 9.87
CA LEU A 550 19.38 14.68 8.49
C LEU A 550 20.40 15.21 7.46
N ARG A 551 21.13 16.28 7.81
CA ARG A 551 22.20 16.85 6.97
C ARG A 551 23.46 16.00 6.98
N GLU A 552 23.83 15.39 8.11
CA GLU A 552 25.01 14.53 8.20
C GLU A 552 24.85 13.21 7.43
N GLY A 553 23.61 12.74 7.22
CA GLY A 553 23.34 11.48 6.55
C GLY A 553 23.43 11.50 5.02
N ASP A 554 23.80 12.62 4.39
CA ASP A 554 23.72 12.84 2.92
C ASP A 554 22.36 12.49 2.28
N LEU A 555 21.31 12.33 3.09
CA LEU A 555 20.02 11.88 2.59
C LEU A 555 19.32 12.96 1.76
N PHE A 556 19.55 14.26 2.02
CA PHE A 556 18.92 15.41 1.33
C PHE A 556 19.74 16.70 1.49
N ASN A 557 20.98 16.72 0.99
CA ASN A 557 21.94 17.81 1.27
C ASN A 557 22.02 18.91 0.20
N SER A 558 21.37 18.77 -0.96
CA SER A 558 21.49 19.76 -2.03
C SER A 558 20.19 20.52 -2.24
N GLU A 559 20.31 21.83 -2.48
CA GLU A 559 19.23 22.64 -3.06
C GLU A 559 18.79 22.09 -4.43
N GLU A 560 19.59 21.20 -5.04
CA GLU A 560 19.30 20.44 -6.26
C GLU A 560 18.21 19.36 -6.10
N ASP A 561 17.86 18.97 -4.85
CA ASP A 561 16.78 17.99 -4.59
C ASP A 561 15.39 18.63 -4.51
N VAL A 562 15.28 19.95 -4.68
CA VAL A 562 13.97 20.62 -4.76
C VAL A 562 13.31 20.22 -6.08
N PRO A 563 12.14 19.57 -6.05
CA PRO A 563 11.47 19.18 -7.28
C PRO A 563 11.06 20.43 -8.06
N GLU A 564 11.65 20.59 -9.25
CA GLU A 564 11.22 21.59 -10.21
C GLU A 564 10.06 21.02 -11.04
N TYR A 565 9.00 21.81 -11.17
CA TYR A 565 7.81 21.46 -11.94
C TYR A 565 7.70 22.38 -13.14
N THR A 566 7.39 21.81 -14.32
CA THR A 566 7.00 22.62 -15.46
C THR A 566 5.60 23.21 -15.24
N GLU A 567 5.28 24.33 -15.88
CA GLU A 567 3.95 24.96 -15.75
C GLU A 567 2.82 23.97 -16.12
N GLU A 568 3.03 23.16 -17.16
CA GLU A 568 2.10 22.11 -17.57
C GLU A 568 1.91 21.03 -16.50
N GLN A 569 2.97 20.66 -15.76
CA GLN A 569 2.88 19.69 -14.67
C GLN A 569 2.07 20.23 -13.50
N VAL A 570 2.28 21.50 -13.13
CA VAL A 570 1.52 22.15 -12.05
C VAL A 570 0.05 22.27 -12.45
N GLU A 571 -0.23 22.73 -13.67
CA GLU A 571 -1.61 22.89 -14.16
C GLU A 571 -2.37 21.56 -14.18
N LYS A 572 -1.72 20.47 -14.60
CA LYS A 572 -2.35 19.15 -14.73
C LYS A 572 -2.24 18.26 -13.49
N ALA A 573 -1.55 18.71 -12.43
CA ALA A 573 -1.21 17.88 -11.27
C ALA A 573 -2.42 17.22 -10.63
N TYR A 574 -3.47 18.00 -10.36
CA TYR A 574 -4.68 17.56 -9.67
C TYR A 574 -5.94 17.60 -10.55
N LEU A 575 -5.76 17.50 -11.86
CA LEU A 575 -6.88 17.29 -12.79
C LEU A 575 -7.17 15.80 -12.96
N ASN A 576 -8.44 15.45 -13.14
CA ASN A 576 -8.80 14.07 -13.40
C ASN A 576 -8.07 13.59 -14.68
N PRO A 577 -7.37 12.45 -14.65
CA PRO A 577 -6.65 11.90 -15.80
C PRO A 577 -7.51 11.74 -17.06
N ALA A 578 -8.83 11.58 -16.94
CA ALA A 578 -9.73 11.50 -18.08
C ALA A 578 -9.73 12.81 -18.92
N LEU A 579 -9.62 13.96 -18.26
CA LEU A 579 -9.58 15.29 -18.89
C LEU A 579 -8.25 15.54 -19.61
N THR A 580 -7.14 15.13 -19.00
CA THR A 580 -5.78 15.48 -19.48
C THR A 580 -5.09 14.38 -20.27
N SER A 581 -5.58 13.13 -20.24
CA SER A 581 -4.86 11.99 -20.83
C SER A 581 -4.72 12.10 -22.35
N PRO A 582 -3.49 12.21 -22.88
CA PRO A 582 -3.29 12.17 -24.33
C PRO A 582 -3.61 10.78 -24.87
N THR A 583 -3.85 10.67 -26.17
CA THR A 583 -3.93 9.39 -26.86
C THR A 583 -2.62 8.60 -26.61
N PRO A 584 -2.69 7.39 -26.03
CA PRO A 584 -1.49 6.58 -25.83
C PRO A 584 -0.79 6.28 -27.16
N LEU A 585 0.52 6.53 -27.21
CA LEU A 585 1.36 6.12 -28.35
C LEU A 585 1.36 4.60 -28.49
N ILE A 586 1.14 4.08 -29.69
CA ILE A 586 1.15 2.64 -29.97
C ILE A 586 2.61 2.17 -29.99
N TRP A 587 2.92 1.11 -29.21
CA TRP A 587 4.27 0.60 -29.12
C TRP A 587 4.36 -0.84 -29.66
N ILE A 588 5.05 -0.98 -30.80
CA ILE A 588 5.27 -2.25 -31.49
C ILE A 588 6.75 -2.63 -31.48
N ALA A 589 7.07 -3.85 -31.91
CA ALA A 589 8.45 -4.32 -31.97
C ALA A 589 9.01 -4.22 -33.38
N LYS A 590 10.23 -3.70 -33.49
CA LYS A 590 11.01 -3.71 -34.73
C LYS A 590 11.24 -5.13 -35.21
N ASP A 591 11.11 -5.33 -36.51
CA ASP A 591 11.18 -6.65 -37.10
C ASP A 591 12.05 -6.73 -38.36
N PRO A 592 12.70 -7.89 -38.62
CA PRO A 592 13.51 -8.08 -39.82
C PRO A 592 12.71 -7.95 -41.13
N MET A 593 11.44 -8.32 -41.15
CA MET A 593 10.61 -8.28 -42.37
C MET A 593 10.13 -6.86 -42.74
N GLY A 594 10.38 -5.85 -41.91
CA GLY A 594 9.95 -4.46 -42.16
C GLY A 594 8.45 -4.21 -42.01
N VAL A 595 7.70 -5.11 -41.36
CA VAL A 595 6.25 -4.96 -41.15
C VAL A 595 5.95 -3.80 -40.21
N SER A 596 6.76 -3.64 -39.16
CA SER A 596 6.68 -2.56 -38.19
C SER A 596 6.72 -1.19 -38.86
N GLN A 597 7.66 -0.95 -39.78
CA GLN A 597 7.78 0.30 -40.53
C GLN A 597 6.55 0.59 -41.40
N ASN A 598 6.01 -0.43 -42.07
CA ASN A 598 4.78 -0.30 -42.85
C ASN A 598 3.60 0.07 -41.94
N GLU A 599 3.43 -0.62 -40.80
CA GLU A 599 2.32 -0.34 -39.88
C GLU A 599 2.49 1.00 -39.16
N ILE A 600 3.72 1.48 -38.91
CA ILE A 600 3.96 2.87 -38.44
C ILE A 600 3.43 3.85 -39.49
N THR A 601 3.81 3.67 -40.76
CA THR A 601 3.38 4.56 -41.85
C THR A 601 1.85 4.58 -42.00
N GLU A 602 1.20 3.42 -41.93
CA GLU A 602 -0.26 3.33 -42.02
C GLU A 602 -0.98 3.89 -40.78
N ASN A 603 -0.43 3.70 -39.58
CA ASN A 603 -0.96 4.32 -38.37
C ASN A 603 -0.84 5.85 -38.39
N GLU A 604 0.29 6.38 -38.85
CA GLU A 604 0.52 7.82 -38.99
C GLU A 604 -0.46 8.46 -39.98
N LYS A 605 -0.79 7.78 -41.10
CA LYS A 605 -1.85 8.22 -42.01
C LYS A 605 -3.23 8.31 -41.33
N CYS A 606 -3.48 7.46 -40.33
CA CYS A 606 -4.69 7.49 -39.52
C CYS A 606 -4.63 8.49 -38.35
N GLY A 607 -3.52 9.21 -38.17
CA GLY A 607 -3.31 10.15 -37.06
C GLY A 607 -2.91 9.49 -35.74
N LEU A 608 -2.55 8.21 -35.75
CA LEU A 608 -2.11 7.46 -34.56
C LEU A 608 -0.58 7.47 -34.48
N LYS A 609 -0.04 8.00 -33.38
CA LYS A 609 1.40 7.98 -33.13
C LYS A 609 1.85 6.57 -32.77
N THR A 610 2.77 6.01 -33.55
CA THR A 610 3.33 4.67 -33.34
C THR A 610 4.85 4.73 -33.31
N SER A 611 5.48 3.94 -32.44
CA SER A 611 6.94 3.80 -32.40
C SER A 611 7.34 2.34 -32.24
N ASP A 612 8.47 1.95 -32.84
CA ASP A 612 9.14 0.66 -32.68
C ASP A 612 10.43 0.75 -31.84
N GLN A 613 10.75 1.93 -31.29
CA GLN A 613 11.96 2.16 -30.51
C GLN A 613 11.97 1.35 -29.21
N GLY A 614 13.15 0.84 -28.84
CA GLY A 614 13.33 0.08 -27.59
C GLY A 614 12.68 -1.31 -27.58
N ALA A 615 12.13 -1.83 -28.69
CA ALA A 615 11.58 -3.20 -28.78
C ALA A 615 11.91 -3.87 -30.11
N TRP A 616 12.30 -5.15 -30.09
CA TRP A 616 12.64 -5.90 -31.30
C TRP A 616 12.29 -7.39 -31.21
N LEU A 617 12.19 -8.04 -32.36
CA LEU A 617 12.15 -9.50 -32.47
C LEU A 617 13.55 -10.07 -32.62
N ASP A 618 13.90 -10.99 -31.73
CA ASP A 618 15.12 -11.81 -31.80
C ASP A 618 15.06 -12.78 -33.01
N GLU A 619 16.17 -13.39 -33.43
CA GLU A 619 16.26 -14.31 -34.57
C GLU A 619 15.31 -15.51 -34.43
N ARG A 620 15.08 -15.93 -33.18
CA ARG A 620 14.14 -16.99 -32.81
C ARG A 620 12.67 -16.54 -32.89
N GLY A 621 12.41 -15.26 -33.16
CA GLY A 621 11.08 -14.64 -33.18
C GLY A 621 10.51 -14.39 -31.79
N LYS A 622 11.37 -14.31 -30.77
CA LYS A 622 11.00 -13.97 -29.40
C LYS A 622 11.04 -12.44 -29.24
N LEU A 623 10.03 -11.88 -28.60
CA LEU A 623 9.96 -10.45 -28.32
C LEU A 623 10.94 -10.06 -27.21
N ARG A 624 11.77 -9.04 -27.48
CA ARG A 624 12.71 -8.41 -26.55
C ARG A 624 12.47 -6.90 -26.54
N TRP A 625 12.85 -6.26 -25.45
CA TRP A 625 12.81 -4.80 -25.29
C TRP A 625 14.02 -4.35 -24.47
N SER A 626 14.36 -3.06 -24.56
CA SER A 626 15.54 -2.47 -23.92
C SER A 626 15.31 -2.35 -22.40
N VAL A 627 15.78 -3.36 -21.65
CA VAL A 627 15.63 -3.40 -20.18
C VAL A 627 16.66 -2.52 -19.48
N GLN A 628 17.81 -2.28 -20.11
CA GLN A 628 18.92 -1.52 -19.52
C GLN A 628 18.79 -0.02 -19.74
N GLU A 629 18.19 0.39 -20.86
CA GLU A 629 18.06 1.80 -21.25
C GLU A 629 16.58 2.20 -21.29
N PHE A 630 16.02 2.52 -20.12
CA PHE A 630 14.62 2.92 -19.98
C PHE A 630 14.27 4.19 -20.75
N GLU A 631 15.23 5.07 -20.95
CA GLU A 631 15.05 6.35 -21.65
C GLU A 631 14.73 6.15 -23.15
N GLU A 632 15.17 5.05 -23.75
CA GLU A 632 14.84 4.70 -25.13
C GLU A 632 13.40 4.19 -25.32
N VAL A 633 12.73 3.83 -24.22
CA VAL A 633 11.38 3.28 -24.27
C VAL A 633 10.38 4.41 -24.46
N PRO A 634 9.58 4.43 -25.55
CA PRO A 634 8.76 5.59 -25.91
C PRO A 634 7.58 5.84 -24.96
N ILE A 635 7.23 4.85 -24.12
CA ILE A 635 6.19 4.97 -23.10
C ILE A 635 6.74 5.32 -21.71
N TRP A 636 8.06 5.33 -21.54
CA TRP A 636 8.68 5.68 -20.27
C TRP A 636 8.53 7.18 -20.00
N LYS A 637 8.22 7.50 -18.75
CA LYS A 637 8.15 8.87 -18.25
C LYS A 637 8.87 8.91 -16.92
N ARG A 638 9.72 9.92 -16.72
CA ARG A 638 10.34 10.17 -15.42
C ARG A 638 9.22 10.39 -14.39
N SER A 639 9.27 9.66 -13.27
CA SER A 639 8.31 9.84 -12.19
C SER A 639 8.47 11.24 -11.61
N VAL A 640 7.40 12.03 -11.64
CA VAL A 640 7.36 13.34 -10.99
C VAL A 640 7.11 13.11 -9.51
N ILE A 641 8.00 13.62 -8.66
CA ILE A 641 7.86 13.56 -7.21
C ILE A 641 6.99 14.73 -6.80
N TYR A 642 5.73 14.45 -6.52
CA TYR A 642 4.75 15.46 -6.13
C TYR A 642 4.83 15.84 -4.67
#